data_AF-A0A2T6CW99-F1
#
_entry.id   AF-A0A2T6CW99-F1
#
_cell.length_a   1.000
_cell.length_b   1.000
_cell.length_c   1.000
_cell.angle_alpha   90.00
_cell.angle_beta   90.00
_cell.angle_gamma   90.00
#
_symmetry.space_group_name_H-M   'P 1'
#
loop_
_entity.id
_entity.type
_entity.pdbx_description
1 polymer ?
#
loop_
_entity_poly.entity_id
_entity_poly.type
_entity_poly.pdbx_seq_one_letter_code
_entity_poly.pdbx_strand_id
1 'polypeptide(L)'
;MPSPARLLGTVLLLGLGVALRGAEGPRFYVAPNGSDQWSGRLADPAADRKDGPFATLERAREAVRASDRSLGITVTLRGGTYSRTTALRLDAADSGLPSAPVFWQAAAGERPVLSGAVTLAVFDRVTDEAIRQRLPAAVRDRVLRIDLRALGLTSFPGFDPRGSPGLELFFHGQRLPLARYPNEGWLLTGPVPQTGLRRFHEGLDREKRFDGIPAGRHYGRVKLTDPRPAQWAPDANRYAHGFWTWDWFDAFQRVESIDAANQELIFAEPHHQYGYTQNQRFYFLNVLEELDRPGEWYLDRAHGVAYVYPPEPIHAGALEASVLAEPFIQLDGASYVCLGGLGFEAGQAGGVVIRGGQACRVVGSSFRNLGALAVEIDGGTGHEIRSCDFSELARGAIRVSAGDRPTLAPGGHRIVNNHIHHFMRWLKTGQAGIHIEGVGQYVAHNLIHDTPFEAIQVRGNDHVIEYNEIHHVTQETGDAGAIYTGRDWTYRGNVIRSNYLHDLKGPGLHGGTAIYLDDNCSGFLVTGNVFVRAGRAIQVGGGRDNHVIGNVFIGCEPAVHIDARGLGWAAKNFNGQDTVLFDRFHAMHADRPPYSVRYPELGRLLAEQPAEPRGTRVIGNISWGGRWLDVYDYFAFDFRSCVELRGNVIADPLLWRRLAQNDGKPDPYFLNIDRQEGYVMIRQGDPTAAQELAGNRLQEKPPAKLDERTLVFSARDEARLRQDGFPGIPAARIGLQTDEWRRKVPARVAAR
;
A
#
# COMPACT_ATOMS: atom_id res chain seq x y z
N MET A 1 27.66 -33.47 21.16
CA MET A 1 28.28 -32.79 22.32
C MET A 1 29.74 -32.52 21.96
N PRO A 2 30.34 -31.35 22.28
CA PRO A 2 29.88 -30.25 23.13
C PRO A 2 29.32 -29.04 22.33
N SER A 3 28.68 -28.10 23.02
CA SER A 3 28.04 -26.88 22.47
C SER A 3 28.97 -25.66 22.42
N PRO A 4 28.61 -24.64 21.63
CA PRO A 4 28.88 -23.24 21.97
C PRO A 4 27.55 -22.46 22.05
N ALA A 5 27.04 -22.16 23.24
CA ALA A 5 27.21 -20.87 23.93
C ALA A 5 26.88 -19.65 23.06
N ARG A 6 25.59 -19.27 23.05
CA ARG A 6 25.10 -17.98 22.54
C ARG A 6 25.42 -16.89 23.57
N LEU A 7 26.22 -15.90 23.19
CA LEU A 7 26.33 -14.63 23.91
C LEU A 7 25.04 -13.83 23.66
N LEU A 8 24.08 -13.91 24.59
CA LEU A 8 23.02 -12.90 24.72
C LEU A 8 23.58 -11.78 25.59
N GLY A 9 23.89 -10.64 24.99
CA GLY A 9 24.12 -9.40 25.72
C GLY A 9 22.80 -8.85 26.25
N THR A 10 22.39 -9.27 27.44
CA THR A 10 21.32 -8.63 28.20
C THR A 10 21.86 -7.33 28.80
N VAL A 11 21.54 -6.19 28.21
CA VAL A 11 21.75 -4.89 28.88
C VAL A 11 20.64 -4.74 29.92
N LEU A 12 20.96 -5.12 31.16
CA LEU A 12 20.15 -4.83 32.35
C LEU A 12 20.38 -3.35 32.71
N LEU A 13 19.47 -2.46 32.33
CA LEU A 13 19.41 -1.11 32.87
C LEU A 13 18.82 -1.19 34.29
N LEU A 14 19.71 -1.37 35.28
CA LEU A 14 19.39 -1.17 36.69
C LEU A 14 19.02 0.29 36.92
N GLY A 15 17.74 0.53 37.20
CA GLY A 15 17.25 1.81 37.65
C GLY A 15 17.80 2.13 39.04
N LEU A 16 18.80 3.01 39.11
CA LEU A 16 19.04 3.83 40.29
C LEU A 16 18.35 5.18 40.07
N GLY A 17 17.24 5.37 40.79
CA GLY A 17 16.60 6.66 40.92
C GLY A 17 17.48 7.62 41.72
N VAL A 18 18.24 8.45 41.02
CA VAL A 18 18.70 9.74 41.54
C VAL A 18 17.87 10.80 40.84
N ALA A 19 16.97 11.43 41.60
CA ALA A 19 16.20 12.58 41.13
C ALA A 19 17.13 13.80 40.99
N LEU A 20 17.87 13.86 39.89
CA LEU A 20 18.43 15.11 39.39
C LEU A 20 17.27 15.90 38.77
N ARG A 21 16.70 16.85 39.52
CA ARG A 21 15.92 17.94 38.94
C ARG A 21 16.88 18.81 38.11
N GLY A 22 17.23 18.34 36.91
CA GLY A 22 17.85 19.17 35.89
C GLY A 22 16.86 20.26 35.48
N ALA A 23 17.37 21.46 35.18
CA ALA A 23 16.55 22.55 34.68
C ALA A 23 15.72 22.08 33.47
N GLU A 24 14.42 22.40 33.44
CA GLU A 24 13.58 22.11 32.29
C GLU A 24 14.15 22.85 31.06
N GLY A 25 14.40 22.13 29.97
CA GLY A 25 14.90 22.71 28.74
C GLY A 25 13.93 23.70 28.10
N PRO A 26 14.37 24.49 27.10
CA PRO A 26 13.56 25.54 26.48
C PRO A 26 12.20 25.05 25.98
N ARG A 27 11.14 25.79 26.32
CA ARG A 27 9.77 25.56 25.88
C ARG A 27 9.27 26.72 25.04
N PHE A 28 8.78 26.41 23.86
CA PHE A 28 8.16 27.36 22.94
C PHE A 28 6.73 26.93 22.61
N TYR A 29 5.88 27.90 22.32
CA TYR A 29 4.49 27.70 21.94
C TYR A 29 4.22 28.36 20.60
N VAL A 30 3.39 27.71 19.78
CA VAL A 30 2.88 28.24 18.51
C VAL A 30 1.36 28.17 18.55
N ALA A 31 0.66 29.22 18.12
CA ALA A 31 -0.79 29.27 18.10
C ALA A 31 -1.33 30.13 16.94
N PRO A 32 -2.54 29.84 16.41
CA PRO A 32 -3.13 30.66 15.35
C PRO A 32 -3.41 32.12 15.75
N ASN A 33 -3.54 32.39 17.05
CA ASN A 33 -3.70 33.73 17.62
C ASN A 33 -2.37 34.33 18.12
N GLY A 34 -1.23 33.75 17.73
CA GLY A 34 0.12 34.16 18.12
C GLY A 34 0.66 35.38 17.37
N SER A 35 1.92 35.72 17.66
CA SER A 35 2.69 36.74 16.94
C SER A 35 4.17 36.36 16.91
N ASP A 36 4.82 36.50 15.74
CA ASP A 36 6.25 36.19 15.61
C ASP A 36 7.18 37.24 16.23
N GLN A 37 6.61 38.36 16.70
CA GLN A 37 7.30 39.37 17.51
C GLN A 37 7.35 39.01 18.99
N TRP A 38 6.57 38.02 19.45
CA TRP A 38 6.56 37.57 20.84
C TRP A 38 7.71 36.60 21.15
N SER A 39 7.92 36.30 22.43
CA SER A 39 8.99 35.41 22.89
C SER A 39 8.71 33.94 22.59
N GLY A 40 7.45 33.58 22.37
CA GLY A 40 6.99 32.21 22.23
C GLY A 40 6.99 31.42 23.55
N ARG A 41 7.30 32.03 24.70
CA ARG A 41 7.45 31.33 25.99
C ARG A 41 6.15 31.18 26.77
N LEU A 42 5.11 31.89 26.37
CA LEU A 42 3.77 31.80 26.96
C LEU A 42 2.85 30.99 26.05
N ALA A 43 2.07 30.09 26.64
CA ALA A 43 1.12 29.25 25.90
C ALA A 43 -0.04 30.06 25.31
N ASP A 44 -0.44 31.13 25.99
CA ASP A 44 -1.52 32.03 25.63
C ASP A 44 -0.99 33.47 25.50
N PRO A 45 -1.61 34.31 24.65
CA PRO A 45 -1.31 35.74 24.64
C PRO A 45 -1.44 36.36 26.03
N ALA A 46 -0.44 37.12 26.45
CA ALA A 46 -0.51 37.92 27.66
C ALA A 46 -1.68 38.91 27.58
N ALA A 47 -2.23 39.31 28.73
CA ALA A 47 -3.38 40.21 28.79
C ALA A 47 -3.13 41.56 28.10
N ASP A 48 -1.88 42.04 28.09
CA ASP A 48 -1.46 43.28 27.41
C ASP A 48 -1.07 43.07 25.94
N ARG A 49 -1.12 41.83 25.44
CA ARG A 49 -0.73 41.39 24.08
C ARG A 49 0.71 41.78 23.68
N LYS A 50 1.61 41.95 24.65
CA LYS A 50 3.03 42.22 24.38
C LYS A 50 3.90 40.97 24.33
N ASP A 51 3.39 39.84 24.79
CA ASP A 51 4.03 38.53 24.70
C ASP A 51 2.99 37.41 24.56
N GLY A 52 3.43 36.20 24.19
CA GLY A 52 2.55 35.08 23.85
C GLY A 52 3.23 34.00 23.01
N PRO A 53 2.46 33.12 22.37
CA PRO A 53 2.97 32.11 21.46
C PRO A 53 3.41 32.71 20.11
N PHE A 54 4.35 32.08 19.41
CA PHE A 54 4.66 32.42 18.03
C PHE A 54 3.44 32.20 17.13
N ALA A 55 3.36 32.94 16.01
CA ALA A 55 2.34 32.72 15.00
C ALA A 55 2.73 31.59 14.04
N THR A 56 4.03 31.46 13.73
CA THR A 56 4.53 30.53 12.70
C THR A 56 5.44 29.45 13.26
N LEU A 57 5.50 28.33 12.52
CA LEU A 57 6.42 27.23 12.79
C LEU A 57 7.86 27.63 12.45
N GLU A 58 8.04 28.47 11.44
CA GLU A 58 9.33 29.02 11.01
C GLU A 58 10.01 29.79 12.14
N ARG A 59 9.26 30.67 12.81
CA ARG A 59 9.76 31.44 13.94
C ARG A 59 10.14 30.54 15.11
N ALA A 60 9.32 29.52 15.39
CA ALA A 60 9.64 28.52 16.42
C ALA A 60 10.94 27.76 16.08
N ARG A 61 11.15 27.38 14.81
CA ARG A 61 12.38 26.71 14.35
C ARG A 61 13.61 27.59 14.59
N GLU A 62 13.52 28.88 14.28
CA GLU A 62 14.62 29.82 14.57
C GLU A 62 14.95 29.88 16.07
N ALA A 63 13.93 29.85 16.93
CA ALA A 63 14.13 29.80 18.38
C ALA A 63 14.75 28.47 18.85
N VAL A 64 14.39 27.34 18.24
CA VAL A 64 15.06 26.04 18.45
C VAL A 64 16.55 26.14 18.07
N ARG A 65 16.86 26.70 16.90
CA ARG A 65 18.25 26.86 16.42
C ARG A 65 19.11 27.75 17.32
N ALA A 66 18.49 28.76 17.93
CA ALA A 66 19.15 29.68 18.86
C ALA A 66 19.30 29.11 20.29
N SER A 67 18.71 27.95 20.58
CA SER A 67 18.72 27.34 21.91
C SER A 67 19.88 26.37 22.11
N ASP A 68 20.28 26.18 23.36
CA ASP A 68 21.21 25.10 23.73
C ASP A 68 20.51 23.74 23.64
N ARG A 69 20.91 22.95 22.63
CA ARG A 69 20.32 21.63 22.33
C ARG A 69 20.64 20.58 23.38
N SER A 70 21.63 20.81 24.25
CA SER A 70 21.96 19.88 25.33
C SER A 70 20.88 19.79 26.40
N LEU A 71 19.98 20.78 26.46
CA LEU A 71 18.92 20.88 27.46
C LEU A 71 17.63 20.13 27.06
N GLY A 72 17.52 19.71 25.79
CA GLY A 72 16.28 19.22 25.20
C GLY A 72 15.30 20.38 24.95
N ILE A 73 14.58 20.34 23.84
CA ILE A 73 13.74 21.48 23.43
C ILE A 73 12.34 20.98 23.12
N THR A 74 11.32 21.74 23.51
CA THR A 74 9.92 21.41 23.20
C THR A 74 9.22 22.60 22.56
N VAL A 75 8.71 22.40 21.37
CA VAL A 75 7.77 23.28 20.66
C VAL A 75 6.38 22.68 20.78
N THR A 76 5.47 23.40 21.43
CA THR A 76 4.09 22.99 21.67
C THR A 76 3.14 23.77 20.77
N LEU A 77 2.42 23.08 19.89
CA LEU A 77 1.42 23.68 19.01
C LEU A 77 0.05 23.66 19.72
N ARG A 78 -0.57 24.83 19.86
CA ARG A 78 -1.95 24.96 20.34
C ARG A 78 -2.94 24.49 19.28
N GLY A 79 -4.14 24.15 19.71
CA GLY A 79 -5.23 23.70 18.86
C GLY A 79 -5.64 24.76 17.84
N GLY A 80 -6.06 24.29 16.68
CA GLY A 80 -6.48 25.13 15.56
C GLY A 80 -5.80 24.75 14.25
N THR A 81 -6.18 25.47 13.20
CA THR A 81 -5.73 25.22 11.84
C THR A 81 -4.58 26.17 11.49
N TYR A 82 -3.49 25.59 11.00
CA TYR A 82 -2.29 26.28 10.52
C TYR A 82 -2.26 26.12 9.00
N SER A 83 -2.72 27.13 8.28
CA SER A 83 -2.69 27.12 6.81
C SER A 83 -1.25 27.15 6.29
N ARG A 84 -0.93 26.27 5.35
CA ARG A 84 0.42 26.09 4.81
C ARG A 84 0.41 26.22 3.29
N THR A 85 1.30 27.05 2.77
CA THR A 85 1.60 27.18 1.34
C THR A 85 3.02 26.72 1.01
N THR A 86 3.85 26.47 2.03
CA THR A 86 5.22 25.95 1.93
C THR A 86 5.52 24.94 3.03
N ALA A 87 6.52 24.07 2.81
CA ALA A 87 6.99 23.12 3.80
C ALA A 87 7.71 23.78 4.98
N LEU A 88 7.54 23.24 6.19
CA LEU A 88 8.50 23.46 7.28
C LEU A 88 9.74 22.58 7.04
N ARG A 89 10.88 23.20 6.82
CA ARG A 89 12.15 22.49 6.58
C ARG A 89 12.99 22.46 7.84
N LEU A 90 13.34 21.27 8.29
CA LEU A 90 14.22 20.99 9.41
C LEU A 90 15.47 20.28 8.88
N ASP A 91 16.65 20.74 9.27
CA ASP A 91 17.92 20.16 8.83
C ASP A 91 18.77 19.71 10.02
N ALA A 92 20.05 19.38 9.79
CA ALA A 92 20.97 19.01 10.87
C ALA A 92 21.04 20.06 12.00
N ALA A 93 20.80 21.35 11.70
CA ALA A 93 20.73 22.43 12.68
C ALA A 93 19.44 22.43 13.53
N ASP A 94 18.50 21.53 13.27
CA ASP A 94 17.29 21.35 14.08
C ASP A 94 17.34 20.06 14.91
N SER A 95 18.45 19.32 14.83
CA SER A 95 18.66 18.05 15.55
C SER A 95 18.72 18.24 17.06
N GLY A 96 18.19 17.27 17.80
CA GLY A 96 18.48 17.07 19.22
C GLY A 96 19.69 16.15 19.44
N LEU A 97 19.83 15.66 20.66
CA LEU A 97 20.78 14.64 21.07
C LEU A 97 20.05 13.40 21.60
N PRO A 98 20.68 12.21 21.68
CA PRO A 98 20.04 11.02 22.24
C PRO A 98 19.45 11.23 23.64
N SER A 99 20.13 12.01 24.49
CA SER A 99 19.70 12.34 25.84
C SER A 99 18.82 13.59 25.93
N ALA A 100 18.71 14.35 24.83
CA ALA A 100 18.08 15.66 24.78
C ALA A 100 17.44 15.91 23.39
N PRO A 101 16.38 15.17 23.04
CA PRO A 101 15.70 15.31 21.75
C PRO A 101 14.95 16.64 21.62
N VAL A 102 14.58 16.98 20.38
CA VAL A 102 13.71 18.11 20.06
C VAL A 102 12.29 17.61 19.78
N PHE A 103 11.31 18.08 20.53
CA PHE A 103 9.90 17.72 20.36
C PHE A 103 9.13 18.85 19.67
N TRP A 104 8.39 18.51 18.63
CA TRP A 104 7.33 19.32 18.03
C TRP A 104 6.02 18.60 18.27
N GLN A 105 5.22 19.07 19.22
CA GLN A 105 4.07 18.31 19.69
C GLN A 105 2.81 19.14 19.88
N ALA A 106 1.66 18.48 19.80
CA ALA A 106 0.39 19.08 20.20
C ALA A 106 0.35 19.40 21.70
N ALA A 107 -0.32 20.50 22.05
CA ALA A 107 -0.74 20.76 23.42
C ALA A 107 -1.68 19.65 23.92
N ALA A 108 -1.64 19.39 25.23
CA ALA A 108 -2.39 18.29 25.82
C ALA A 108 -3.91 18.45 25.59
N GLY A 109 -4.54 17.43 24.98
CA GLY A 109 -5.97 17.44 24.68
C GLY A 109 -6.37 18.29 23.47
N GLU A 110 -5.43 19.02 22.87
CA GLU A 110 -5.66 19.88 21.71
C GLU A 110 -5.27 19.17 20.39
N ARG A 111 -5.79 19.66 19.27
CA ARG A 111 -5.58 19.09 17.93
C ARG A 111 -5.09 20.18 16.97
N PRO A 112 -3.79 20.43 16.86
CA PRO A 112 -3.25 21.29 15.82
C PRO A 112 -3.32 20.57 14.46
N VAL A 113 -3.88 21.25 13.46
CA VAL A 113 -3.96 20.74 12.08
C VAL A 113 -3.17 21.65 11.16
N LEU A 114 -2.12 21.11 10.54
CA LEU A 114 -1.50 21.76 9.39
C LEU A 114 -2.38 21.47 8.18
N SER A 115 -3.01 22.51 7.63
CA SER A 115 -3.87 22.41 6.45
C SER A 115 -3.16 22.95 5.22
N GLY A 116 -3.16 22.16 4.16
CA GLY A 116 -2.59 22.52 2.85
C GLY A 116 -3.62 23.15 1.92
N ALA A 117 -4.81 23.45 2.44
CA ALA A 117 -5.93 23.98 1.68
C ALA A 117 -6.25 25.44 2.00
N VAL A 118 -6.89 26.10 1.04
CA VAL A 118 -7.48 27.43 1.19
C VAL A 118 -8.99 27.35 1.11
N THR A 119 -9.67 28.11 1.96
CA THR A 119 -11.13 28.24 1.93
C THR A 119 -11.56 29.01 0.68
N LEU A 120 -12.51 28.46 -0.06
CA LEU A 120 -13.19 29.13 -1.17
C LEU A 120 -14.40 29.87 -0.60
N ALA A 121 -14.55 31.16 -0.94
CA ALA A 121 -15.59 32.02 -0.36
C ALA A 121 -16.48 32.73 -1.40
N VAL A 122 -16.08 32.73 -2.68
CA VAL A 122 -16.80 33.42 -3.75
C VAL A 122 -17.37 32.38 -4.70
N PHE A 123 -18.69 32.42 -4.88
CA PHE A 123 -19.45 31.46 -5.67
C PHE A 123 -20.46 32.21 -6.54
N ASP A 124 -20.36 32.03 -7.85
CA ASP A 124 -21.28 32.62 -8.81
C ASP A 124 -22.30 31.58 -9.28
N ARG A 125 -23.47 32.04 -9.72
CA ARG A 125 -24.36 31.20 -10.52
C ARG A 125 -23.75 31.00 -11.91
N VAL A 126 -23.97 29.84 -12.51
CA VAL A 126 -23.63 29.62 -13.92
C VAL A 126 -24.61 30.40 -14.80
N THR A 127 -24.15 31.49 -15.40
CA THR A 127 -24.93 32.36 -16.31
C THR A 127 -24.57 32.18 -17.78
N ASP A 128 -23.42 31.59 -18.09
CA ASP A 128 -23.00 31.28 -19.45
C ASP A 128 -23.91 30.20 -20.06
N GLU A 129 -24.69 30.58 -21.07
CA GLU A 129 -25.68 29.69 -21.69
C GLU A 129 -25.04 28.50 -22.41
N ALA A 130 -23.83 28.65 -22.96
CA ALA A 130 -23.13 27.54 -23.61
C ALA A 130 -22.73 26.45 -22.59
N ILE A 131 -22.34 26.87 -21.37
CA ILE A 131 -22.08 25.95 -20.26
C ILE A 131 -23.39 25.36 -19.72
N ARG A 132 -24.42 26.19 -19.51
CA ARG A 132 -25.73 25.73 -19.02
C ARG A 132 -26.35 24.68 -19.93
N GLN A 133 -26.22 24.83 -21.24
CA GLN A 133 -26.76 23.88 -22.22
C GLN A 133 -26.13 22.49 -22.10
N ARG A 134 -24.84 22.41 -21.74
CA ARG A 134 -24.12 21.15 -21.51
C ARG A 134 -24.51 20.48 -20.19
N LEU A 135 -24.87 21.26 -19.16
CA LEU A 135 -25.31 20.73 -17.87
C LEU A 135 -26.68 20.03 -17.96
N PRO A 136 -26.89 18.92 -17.23
CA PRO A 136 -28.20 18.30 -17.12
C PRO A 136 -29.26 19.30 -16.63
N ALA A 137 -30.43 19.32 -17.28
CA ALA A 137 -31.46 20.33 -17.01
C ALA A 137 -31.87 20.40 -15.53
N ALA A 138 -31.90 19.24 -14.85
CA ALA A 138 -32.31 19.14 -13.44
C ALA A 138 -31.35 19.79 -12.44
N VAL A 139 -30.09 20.08 -12.82
CA VAL A 139 -29.06 20.56 -11.89
C VAL A 139 -28.52 21.96 -12.22
N ARG A 140 -28.89 22.55 -13.36
CA ARG A 140 -28.37 23.84 -13.85
C ARG A 140 -28.39 24.98 -12.83
N ASP A 141 -29.42 25.03 -12.00
CA ASP A 141 -29.60 26.08 -10.99
C ASP A 141 -28.96 25.74 -9.63
N ARG A 142 -28.38 24.54 -9.51
CA ARG A 142 -27.69 24.05 -8.31
C ARG A 142 -26.16 24.04 -8.47
N VAL A 143 -25.68 24.06 -9.72
CA VAL A 143 -24.25 24.17 -10.01
C VAL A 143 -23.78 25.60 -9.79
N LEU A 144 -22.66 25.73 -9.10
CA LEU A 144 -21.97 26.99 -8.83
C LEU A 144 -20.69 27.08 -9.64
N ARG A 145 -20.34 28.28 -10.07
CA ARG A 145 -19.09 28.64 -10.74
C ARG A 145 -18.13 29.24 -9.73
N ILE A 146 -16.87 28.83 -9.79
CA ILE A 146 -15.78 29.36 -8.98
C ILE A 146 -14.63 29.77 -9.89
N ASP A 147 -14.24 31.04 -9.83
CA ASP A 147 -13.06 31.55 -10.52
C ASP A 147 -11.81 31.31 -9.67
N LEU A 148 -11.06 30.25 -9.99
CA LEU A 148 -9.90 29.85 -9.19
C LEU A 148 -8.74 30.83 -9.36
N ARG A 149 -8.63 31.48 -10.53
CA ARG A 149 -7.60 32.50 -10.79
C ARG A 149 -7.82 33.76 -9.97
N ALA A 150 -9.07 34.17 -9.80
CA ALA A 150 -9.43 35.28 -8.90
C ALA A 150 -9.05 35.01 -7.44
N LEU A 151 -8.90 33.73 -7.06
CA LEU A 151 -8.45 33.29 -5.74
C LEU A 151 -6.93 33.04 -5.66
N GLY A 152 -6.17 33.44 -6.69
CA GLY A 152 -4.72 33.33 -6.75
C GLY A 152 -4.19 31.97 -7.21
N LEU A 153 -5.05 31.04 -7.62
CA LEU A 153 -4.63 29.74 -8.16
C LEU A 153 -4.34 29.88 -9.67
N THR A 154 -3.10 29.60 -10.07
CA THR A 154 -2.63 29.89 -11.43
C THR A 154 -2.21 28.67 -12.24
N SER A 155 -2.15 27.48 -11.62
CA SER A 155 -1.68 26.25 -12.25
C SER A 155 -2.73 25.15 -12.17
N PHE A 156 -3.14 24.63 -13.33
CA PHE A 156 -4.15 23.58 -13.48
C PHE A 156 -3.67 22.49 -14.45
N PRO A 157 -2.61 21.73 -14.11
CA PRO A 157 -2.07 20.72 -15.01
C PRO A 157 -3.09 19.62 -15.33
N GLY A 158 -2.89 18.97 -16.48
CA GLY A 158 -3.55 17.71 -16.80
C GLY A 158 -3.09 16.58 -15.87
N PHE A 159 -3.75 15.43 -15.96
CA PHE A 159 -3.32 14.26 -15.21
C PHE A 159 -2.21 13.52 -15.96
N ASP A 160 -1.12 13.24 -15.25
CA ASP A 160 -0.19 12.19 -15.62
C ASP A 160 -0.90 10.82 -15.44
N PRO A 161 -0.78 9.87 -16.39
CA PRO A 161 -1.33 8.52 -16.29
C PRO A 161 -1.19 7.85 -14.92
N ARG A 162 -0.11 8.15 -14.18
CA ARG A 162 0.20 7.57 -12.86
C ARG A 162 0.54 8.63 -11.81
N GLY A 163 0.11 9.87 -12.01
CA GLY A 163 0.44 11.02 -11.17
C GLY A 163 -0.46 11.26 -9.97
N SER A 164 -0.16 12.34 -9.24
CA SER A 164 -1.03 12.90 -8.18
C SER A 164 -2.31 13.50 -8.79
N PRO A 165 -3.44 13.54 -8.04
CA PRO A 165 -4.65 14.26 -8.46
C PRO A 165 -4.43 15.77 -8.66
N GLY A 166 -3.40 16.37 -8.07
CA GLY A 166 -3.16 17.81 -8.12
C GLY A 166 -4.16 18.57 -7.24
N LEU A 167 -4.89 19.53 -7.85
CA LEU A 167 -5.94 20.31 -7.17
C LEU A 167 -7.13 19.42 -6.83
N GLU A 168 -7.56 19.45 -5.58
CA GLU A 168 -8.72 18.72 -5.09
C GLU A 168 -9.62 19.63 -4.26
N LEU A 169 -10.92 19.39 -4.31
CA LEU A 169 -11.91 20.13 -3.53
C LEU A 169 -12.40 19.30 -2.34
N PHE A 170 -12.58 19.96 -1.21
CA PHE A 170 -13.08 19.36 0.01
C PHE A 170 -14.28 20.13 0.52
N PHE A 171 -15.36 19.44 0.88
CA PHE A 171 -16.53 20.02 1.49
C PHE A 171 -16.68 19.49 2.92
N HIS A 172 -16.58 20.37 3.93
CA HIS A 172 -16.46 20.00 5.35
C HIS A 172 -15.39 18.92 5.58
N GLY A 173 -14.25 19.07 4.92
CA GLY A 173 -13.16 18.10 4.95
C GLY A 173 -13.42 16.79 4.21
N GLN A 174 -14.56 16.58 3.53
CA GLN A 174 -14.78 15.40 2.68
C GLN A 174 -14.37 15.69 1.24
N ARG A 175 -13.56 14.79 0.65
CA ARG A 175 -13.09 14.92 -0.74
C ARG A 175 -14.27 14.84 -1.70
N LEU A 176 -14.40 15.83 -2.57
CA LEU A 176 -15.39 15.82 -3.65
C LEU A 176 -14.85 15.07 -4.87
N PRO A 177 -15.56 14.05 -5.39
CA PRO A 177 -15.17 13.41 -6.65
C PRO A 177 -15.37 14.35 -7.83
N LEU A 178 -14.50 14.23 -8.83
CA LEU A 178 -14.76 14.82 -10.15
C LEU A 178 -16.00 14.16 -10.76
N ALA A 179 -16.80 14.95 -11.48
CA ALA A 179 -17.95 14.49 -12.25
C ALA A 179 -17.52 13.34 -13.16
N ARG A 180 -18.19 12.19 -13.02
CA ARG A 180 -17.74 10.93 -13.63
C ARG A 180 -18.88 10.14 -14.25
N TYR A 181 -18.53 9.31 -15.24
CA TYR A 181 -19.48 8.40 -15.86
C TYR A 181 -18.94 6.98 -16.01
N PRO A 182 -19.71 5.95 -15.57
CA PRO A 182 -20.92 6.06 -14.77
C PRO A 182 -20.58 6.66 -13.40
N ASN A 183 -21.61 7.22 -12.76
CA ASN A 183 -21.53 7.74 -11.39
C ASN A 183 -20.96 6.71 -10.40
N GLU A 184 -21.29 5.42 -10.58
CA GLU A 184 -20.83 4.31 -9.76
C GLU A 184 -20.43 3.11 -10.64
N GLY A 185 -19.51 2.29 -10.15
CA GLY A 185 -19.05 1.10 -10.87
C GLY A 185 -18.11 1.40 -12.04
N TRP A 186 -18.18 0.56 -13.06
CA TRP A 186 -17.24 0.55 -14.20
C TRP A 186 -17.99 0.32 -15.51
N LEU A 187 -17.57 1.00 -16.57
CA LEU A 187 -17.81 0.56 -17.95
C LEU A 187 -16.84 -0.57 -18.31
N LEU A 188 -17.12 -1.21 -19.44
CA LEU A 188 -16.24 -2.20 -20.06
C LEU A 188 -15.79 -1.68 -21.42
N THR A 189 -14.52 -1.87 -21.76
CA THR A 189 -14.06 -1.62 -23.13
C THR A 189 -14.74 -2.60 -24.09
N GLY A 190 -15.21 -2.08 -25.23
CA GLY A 190 -15.68 -2.90 -26.33
C GLY A 190 -14.51 -3.52 -27.12
N PRO A 191 -14.78 -4.10 -28.29
CA PRO A 191 -13.73 -4.59 -29.19
C PRO A 191 -12.68 -3.51 -29.50
N VAL A 192 -11.42 -3.92 -29.59
CA VAL A 192 -10.30 -3.03 -29.93
C VAL A 192 -10.08 -3.09 -31.44
N PRO A 193 -10.35 -2.03 -32.22
CA PRO A 193 -10.14 -2.05 -33.67
C PRO A 193 -8.70 -2.44 -34.04
N GLN A 194 -8.56 -3.43 -34.92
CA GLN A 194 -7.26 -3.99 -35.34
C GLN A 194 -6.74 -3.39 -36.67
N THR A 195 -7.22 -2.20 -37.01
CA THR A 195 -6.82 -1.44 -38.21
C THR A 195 -6.55 0.01 -37.84
N GLY A 196 -5.76 0.72 -38.64
CA GLY A 196 -5.48 2.14 -38.44
C GLY A 196 -4.16 2.55 -39.07
N LEU A 197 -3.87 3.85 -39.06
CA LEU A 197 -2.65 4.42 -39.66
C LEU A 197 -1.37 3.86 -39.05
N ARG A 198 -1.38 3.59 -37.74
CA ARG A 198 -0.24 3.09 -36.98
C ARG A 198 -0.69 2.17 -35.86
N ARG A 199 0.01 1.04 -35.72
CA ARG A 199 -0.07 0.18 -34.54
C ARG A 199 0.83 0.75 -33.46
N PHE A 200 0.27 1.07 -32.30
CA PHE A 200 1.01 1.72 -31.21
C PHE A 200 1.57 0.72 -30.20
N HIS A 201 0.94 -0.45 -30.09
CA HIS A 201 1.43 -1.54 -29.24
C HIS A 201 1.17 -2.89 -29.92
N GLU A 202 2.19 -3.75 -29.93
CA GLU A 202 2.15 -5.06 -30.59
C GLU A 202 1.25 -6.08 -29.87
N GLY A 203 1.04 -5.86 -28.57
CA GLY A 203 0.40 -6.81 -27.68
C GLY A 203 1.31 -8.00 -27.34
N LEU A 204 0.90 -8.79 -26.35
CA LEU A 204 1.64 -9.95 -25.89
C LEU A 204 1.21 -11.19 -26.68
N ASP A 205 1.96 -11.61 -27.71
CA ASP A 205 1.50 -12.66 -28.65
C ASP A 205 1.26 -14.03 -28.00
N ARG A 206 2.02 -14.37 -26.96
CA ARG A 206 1.79 -15.59 -26.16
C ARG A 206 0.45 -15.60 -25.45
N GLU A 207 -0.21 -14.45 -25.36
CA GLU A 207 -1.47 -14.27 -24.68
C GLU A 207 -2.52 -13.62 -25.59
N LYS A 208 -3.30 -14.46 -26.24
CA LYS A 208 -4.37 -14.05 -27.13
C LYS A 208 -5.71 -14.12 -26.42
N ARG A 209 -6.48 -13.03 -26.49
CA ARG A 209 -7.82 -12.89 -25.91
C ARG A 209 -8.77 -12.37 -26.98
N PHE A 210 -10.06 -12.68 -26.87
CA PHE A 210 -11.15 -12.18 -27.73
C PHE A 210 -10.81 -12.20 -29.24
N ASP A 211 -11.19 -13.29 -29.92
CA ASP A 211 -10.92 -13.50 -31.36
C ASP A 211 -9.43 -13.65 -31.71
N GLY A 212 -8.63 -14.16 -30.76
CA GLY A 212 -7.21 -14.46 -31.01
C GLY A 212 -6.30 -13.23 -31.04
N ILE A 213 -6.76 -12.09 -30.52
CA ILE A 213 -5.99 -10.83 -30.51
C ILE A 213 -4.99 -10.83 -29.35
N PRO A 214 -3.70 -10.54 -29.59
CA PRO A 214 -2.72 -10.39 -28.51
C PRO A 214 -3.13 -9.32 -27.50
N ALA A 215 -3.08 -9.67 -26.21
CA ALA A 215 -3.46 -8.79 -25.11
C ALA A 215 -2.67 -7.48 -25.17
N GLY A 216 -3.37 -6.36 -25.13
CA GLY A 216 -2.80 -5.03 -25.24
C GLY A 216 -2.55 -4.54 -26.66
N ARG A 217 -2.85 -5.28 -27.73
CA ARG A 217 -2.64 -4.79 -29.10
C ARG A 217 -3.67 -3.71 -29.45
N HIS A 218 -3.21 -2.52 -29.87
CA HIS A 218 -4.12 -1.44 -30.25
C HIS A 218 -3.55 -0.42 -31.25
N TYR A 219 -4.47 0.38 -31.82
CA TYR A 219 -4.24 1.47 -32.78
C TYR A 219 -4.75 2.82 -32.21
N GLY A 220 -4.51 3.05 -30.91
CA GLY A 220 -4.87 4.29 -30.20
C GLY A 220 -6.33 4.42 -29.74
N ARG A 221 -7.18 3.42 -29.99
CA ARG A 221 -8.63 3.51 -29.74
C ARG A 221 -9.29 2.20 -29.33
N VAL A 222 -10.46 2.30 -28.71
CA VAL A 222 -11.34 1.17 -28.35
C VAL A 222 -12.79 1.48 -28.73
N LYS A 223 -13.62 0.46 -28.96
CA LYS A 223 -15.07 0.65 -29.06
C LYS A 223 -15.69 0.90 -27.67
N LEU A 224 -16.75 1.68 -27.63
CA LEU A 224 -17.58 1.88 -26.45
C LEU A 224 -18.71 0.85 -26.39
N THR A 225 -19.01 0.35 -25.20
CA THR A 225 -20.17 -0.53 -24.96
C THR A 225 -21.45 0.24 -24.65
N ASP A 226 -21.31 1.52 -24.26
CA ASP A 226 -22.43 2.41 -23.94
C ASP A 226 -22.47 3.57 -24.95
N PRO A 227 -23.63 3.91 -25.52
CA PRO A 227 -23.75 5.01 -26.48
C PRO A 227 -23.79 6.41 -25.84
N ARG A 228 -24.01 6.54 -24.52
CA ARG A 228 -24.13 7.85 -23.86
C ARG A 228 -22.95 8.79 -24.09
N PRO A 229 -21.67 8.35 -24.03
CA PRO A 229 -20.52 9.22 -24.27
C PRO A 229 -20.52 9.92 -25.64
N ALA A 230 -21.22 9.37 -26.63
CA ALA A 230 -21.33 9.95 -27.98
C ALA A 230 -22.19 11.23 -28.03
N GLN A 231 -22.93 11.54 -26.96
CA GLN A 231 -23.79 12.73 -26.87
C GLN A 231 -23.07 13.94 -26.26
N TRP A 232 -21.89 13.75 -25.67
CA TRP A 232 -21.17 14.82 -25.00
C TRP A 232 -20.50 15.77 -25.99
N ALA A 233 -20.38 17.05 -25.62
CA ALA A 233 -19.63 18.00 -26.43
C ALA A 233 -18.12 17.66 -26.44
N PRO A 234 -17.37 18.07 -27.48
CA PRO A 234 -15.92 17.99 -27.47
C PRO A 234 -15.32 18.76 -26.27
N ASP A 235 -14.39 18.13 -25.56
CA ASP A 235 -13.76 18.73 -24.38
C ASP A 235 -12.35 18.18 -24.17
N ALA A 236 -11.36 19.06 -24.14
CA ALA A 236 -9.95 18.69 -23.94
C ALA A 236 -9.62 18.32 -22.47
N ASN A 237 -10.53 18.60 -21.54
CA ASN A 237 -10.34 18.34 -20.10
C ASN A 237 -10.73 16.92 -19.67
N ARG A 238 -11.21 16.08 -20.61
CA ARG A 238 -11.77 14.75 -20.34
C ARG A 238 -10.66 13.69 -20.20
N TYR A 239 -10.81 12.86 -19.18
CA TYR A 239 -9.96 11.68 -18.98
C TYR A 239 -10.82 10.43 -18.81
N ALA A 240 -10.19 9.28 -19.02
CA ALA A 240 -10.71 7.98 -18.61
C ALA A 240 -9.70 7.34 -17.65
N HIS A 241 -10.19 6.69 -16.60
CA HIS A 241 -9.36 5.95 -15.66
C HIS A 241 -9.83 4.50 -15.63
N GLY A 242 -8.89 3.56 -15.81
CA GLY A 242 -9.22 2.16 -15.78
C GLY A 242 -8.03 1.24 -15.73
N PHE A 243 -8.35 -0.04 -15.63
CA PHE A 243 -7.45 -1.14 -15.90
C PHE A 243 -7.57 -1.43 -17.38
N TRP A 244 -6.49 -1.23 -18.15
CA TRP A 244 -6.59 -1.20 -19.61
C TRP A 244 -6.28 -2.54 -20.29
N THR A 245 -5.55 -3.41 -19.59
CA THR A 245 -5.19 -4.77 -20.05
C THR A 245 -5.01 -5.74 -18.88
N TRP A 246 -4.44 -5.26 -17.76
CA TRP A 246 -4.19 -6.06 -16.56
C TRP A 246 -4.86 -5.46 -15.32
N ASP A 247 -5.44 -6.30 -14.47
CA ASP A 247 -6.09 -5.87 -13.22
C ASP A 247 -5.11 -5.40 -12.13
N TRP A 248 -3.81 -5.63 -12.31
CA TRP A 248 -2.73 -5.14 -11.44
C TRP A 248 -2.13 -3.81 -11.89
N PHE A 249 -2.65 -3.20 -12.97
CA PHE A 249 -2.16 -1.91 -13.45
C PHE A 249 -3.28 -1.00 -13.98
N ASP A 250 -3.65 -0.01 -13.17
CA ASP A 250 -4.54 1.09 -13.57
C ASP A 250 -3.76 2.29 -14.11
N ALA A 251 -4.38 3.08 -14.98
CA ALA A 251 -3.84 4.38 -15.36
C ALA A 251 -4.92 5.33 -15.87
N PHE A 252 -4.66 6.63 -15.74
CA PHE A 252 -5.41 7.66 -16.44
C PHE A 252 -4.98 7.72 -17.91
N GLN A 253 -5.94 7.95 -18.80
CA GLN A 253 -5.72 8.19 -20.22
C GLN A 253 -6.51 9.43 -20.63
N ARG A 254 -5.84 10.37 -21.29
CA ARG A 254 -6.52 11.56 -21.81
C ARG A 254 -7.35 11.16 -23.02
N VAL A 255 -8.60 11.60 -23.04
CA VAL A 255 -9.49 11.39 -24.18
C VAL A 255 -9.16 12.44 -25.24
N GLU A 256 -8.82 12.01 -26.45
CA GLU A 256 -8.61 12.92 -27.58
C GLU A 256 -9.94 13.27 -28.23
N SER A 257 -10.75 12.26 -28.55
CA SER A 257 -12.07 12.43 -29.13
C SER A 257 -12.95 11.19 -28.93
N ILE A 258 -14.25 11.37 -29.17
CA ILE A 258 -15.23 10.29 -29.24
C ILE A 258 -15.86 10.37 -30.63
N ASP A 259 -15.68 9.33 -31.44
CA ASP A 259 -16.34 9.19 -32.73
C ASP A 259 -17.70 8.53 -32.52
N ALA A 260 -18.76 9.36 -32.56
CA ALA A 260 -20.13 8.92 -32.38
C ALA A 260 -20.62 7.97 -33.47
N ALA A 261 -20.17 8.16 -34.72
CA ALA A 261 -20.63 7.35 -35.86
C ALA A 261 -20.10 5.92 -35.76
N ASN A 262 -18.87 5.76 -35.27
CA ASN A 262 -18.23 4.47 -35.09
C ASN A 262 -18.29 3.93 -33.65
N GLN A 263 -18.82 4.70 -32.70
CA GLN A 263 -18.75 4.42 -31.26
C GLN A 263 -17.31 4.14 -30.78
N GLU A 264 -16.35 4.94 -31.22
CA GLU A 264 -14.93 4.78 -30.88
C GLU A 264 -14.48 5.85 -29.87
N LEU A 265 -13.81 5.39 -28.82
CA LEU A 265 -13.06 6.23 -27.90
C LEU A 265 -11.61 6.28 -28.35
N ILE A 266 -11.13 7.48 -28.68
CA ILE A 266 -9.77 7.72 -29.16
C ILE A 266 -8.98 8.38 -28.03
N PHE A 267 -7.85 7.78 -27.68
CA PHE A 267 -6.96 8.27 -26.62
C PHE A 267 -5.85 9.11 -27.20
N ALA A 268 -5.48 10.18 -26.49
CA ALA A 268 -4.29 10.94 -26.83
C ALA A 268 -3.01 10.18 -26.45
N GLU A 269 -1.88 10.58 -27.04
CA GLU A 269 -0.57 10.17 -26.55
C GLU A 269 -0.22 10.86 -25.20
N PRO A 270 0.61 10.23 -24.34
CA PRO A 270 1.13 8.87 -24.49
C PRO A 270 0.07 7.81 -24.19
N HIS A 271 0.01 6.78 -25.03
CA HIS A 271 -0.91 5.66 -24.82
C HIS A 271 -0.47 4.76 -23.66
N HIS A 272 -1.40 3.97 -23.15
CA HIS A 272 -1.14 3.02 -22.08
C HIS A 272 0.00 2.04 -22.40
N GLN A 273 0.94 1.86 -21.46
CA GLN A 273 2.17 1.08 -21.71
C GLN A 273 1.94 -0.42 -21.98
N TYR A 274 0.86 -0.99 -21.43
CA TYR A 274 0.44 -2.37 -21.74
C TYR A 274 -0.62 -2.41 -22.84
N GLY A 275 -0.92 -1.27 -23.45
CA GLY A 275 -1.97 -1.10 -24.44
C GLY A 275 -3.38 -1.38 -23.92
N TYR A 276 -4.30 -1.63 -24.84
CA TYR A 276 -5.73 -1.80 -24.57
C TYR A 276 -6.20 -3.20 -24.96
N THR A 277 -7.09 -3.75 -24.14
CA THR A 277 -7.74 -5.05 -24.36
C THR A 277 -9.26 -4.89 -24.23
N GLN A 278 -10.03 -5.73 -24.93
CA GLN A 278 -11.49 -5.79 -24.79
C GLN A 278 -11.89 -6.28 -23.39
N ASN A 279 -13.09 -5.89 -22.96
CA ASN A 279 -13.72 -6.30 -21.70
C ASN A 279 -12.92 -5.90 -20.46
N GLN A 280 -12.35 -4.70 -20.48
CA GLN A 280 -11.53 -4.13 -19.42
C GLN A 280 -12.25 -2.97 -18.73
N ARG A 281 -12.07 -2.81 -17.41
CA ARG A 281 -12.85 -1.90 -16.57
C ARG A 281 -12.32 -0.48 -16.62
N PHE A 282 -13.19 0.50 -16.90
CA PHE A 282 -12.83 1.93 -16.86
C PHE A 282 -14.03 2.83 -16.53
N TYR A 283 -13.78 4.09 -16.23
CA TYR A 283 -14.80 5.15 -16.18
C TYR A 283 -14.24 6.47 -16.73
N PHE A 284 -15.12 7.37 -17.16
CA PHE A 284 -14.77 8.73 -17.53
C PHE A 284 -14.76 9.64 -16.32
N LEU A 285 -13.90 10.65 -16.33
CA LEU A 285 -13.82 11.66 -15.28
C LEU A 285 -13.63 13.06 -15.86
N ASN A 286 -14.06 14.04 -15.07
CA ASN A 286 -14.05 15.45 -15.42
C ASN A 286 -14.89 15.72 -16.68
N VAL A 287 -16.15 15.24 -16.68
CA VAL A 287 -17.12 15.42 -17.77
C VAL A 287 -18.22 16.38 -17.30
N LEU A 288 -18.30 17.57 -17.89
CA LEU A 288 -19.28 18.59 -17.49
C LEU A 288 -20.73 18.12 -17.65
N GLU A 289 -21.02 17.37 -18.71
CA GLU A 289 -22.33 16.79 -19.00
C GLU A 289 -22.78 15.76 -17.94
N GLU A 290 -21.84 15.25 -17.15
CA GLU A 290 -22.06 14.25 -16.11
C GLU A 290 -21.88 14.84 -14.70
N LEU A 291 -21.79 16.18 -14.58
CA LEU A 291 -21.93 16.87 -13.30
C LEU A 291 -23.42 16.83 -12.91
N ASP A 292 -23.87 15.69 -12.38
CA ASP A 292 -25.30 15.37 -12.26
C ASP A 292 -25.74 14.98 -10.84
N ARG A 293 -24.81 14.81 -9.91
CA ARG A 293 -25.09 14.52 -8.49
C ARG A 293 -24.52 15.55 -7.51
N PRO A 294 -25.18 15.77 -6.36
CA PRO A 294 -24.60 16.56 -5.28
C PRO A 294 -23.26 15.97 -4.84
N GLY A 295 -22.28 16.86 -4.63
CA GLY A 295 -20.91 16.53 -4.24
C GLY A 295 -19.93 16.37 -5.39
N GLU A 296 -20.37 16.48 -6.65
CA GLU A 296 -19.46 16.42 -7.79
C GLU A 296 -18.94 17.80 -8.20
N TRP A 297 -17.82 17.79 -8.93
CA TRP A 297 -17.28 19.00 -9.55
C TRP A 297 -16.57 18.73 -10.88
N TYR A 298 -16.46 19.76 -11.71
CA TYR A 298 -15.75 19.76 -12.97
C TYR A 298 -14.74 20.91 -13.01
N LEU A 299 -13.55 20.65 -13.55
CA LEU A 299 -12.48 21.63 -13.72
C LEU A 299 -12.26 21.95 -15.19
N ASP A 300 -12.51 23.21 -15.55
CA ASP A 300 -12.04 23.83 -16.78
C ASP A 300 -10.63 24.37 -16.56
N ARG A 301 -9.63 23.62 -17.01
CA ARG A 301 -8.22 23.97 -16.79
C ARG A 301 -7.77 25.18 -17.62
N ALA A 302 -8.32 25.34 -18.82
CA ALA A 302 -7.92 26.42 -19.73
C ALA A 302 -8.28 27.77 -19.11
N HIS A 303 -9.51 27.89 -18.61
CA HIS A 303 -10.00 29.13 -18.02
C HIS A 303 -9.69 29.23 -16.51
N GLY A 304 -9.38 28.12 -15.83
CA GLY A 304 -9.14 28.11 -14.38
C GLY A 304 -10.44 28.28 -13.59
N VAL A 305 -11.48 27.57 -14.01
CA VAL A 305 -12.83 27.66 -13.44
C VAL A 305 -13.26 26.29 -12.94
N ALA A 306 -13.74 26.21 -11.71
CA ALA A 306 -14.42 25.02 -11.19
C ALA A 306 -15.94 25.21 -11.24
N TYR A 307 -16.64 24.17 -11.65
CA TYR A 307 -18.09 24.07 -11.58
C TYR A 307 -18.43 23.00 -10.56
N VAL A 308 -19.14 23.36 -9.50
CA VAL A 308 -19.37 22.49 -8.34
C VAL A 308 -20.86 22.34 -8.14
N TYR A 309 -21.35 21.12 -7.92
CA TYR A 309 -22.68 20.87 -7.38
C TYR A 309 -22.52 20.56 -5.88
N PRO A 310 -22.72 21.52 -4.97
CA PRO A 310 -22.50 21.29 -3.55
C PRO A 310 -23.42 20.18 -2.99
N PRO A 311 -22.96 19.38 -2.01
CA PRO A 311 -23.80 18.38 -1.33
C PRO A 311 -25.04 18.99 -0.64
N GLU A 312 -24.89 20.21 -0.13
CA GLU A 312 -25.90 20.99 0.57
C GLU A 312 -25.73 22.48 0.23
N PRO A 313 -26.71 23.37 0.54
CA PRO A 313 -26.58 24.80 0.29
C PRO A 313 -25.26 25.38 0.83
N ILE A 314 -24.51 26.08 -0.02
CA ILE A 314 -23.17 26.53 0.32
C ILE A 314 -23.19 27.70 1.31
N HIS A 315 -22.31 27.65 2.30
CA HIS A 315 -22.04 28.74 3.23
C HIS A 315 -20.54 29.06 3.21
N ALA A 316 -20.17 30.28 3.64
CA ALA A 316 -18.77 30.66 3.75
C ALA A 316 -18.02 29.67 4.67
N GLY A 317 -16.86 29.17 4.23
CA GLY A 317 -16.09 28.19 4.99
C GLY A 317 -16.36 26.72 4.65
N ALA A 318 -17.41 26.40 3.90
CA ALA A 318 -17.80 25.01 3.67
C ALA A 318 -16.93 24.28 2.62
N LEU A 319 -16.32 25.02 1.68
CA LEU A 319 -15.55 24.46 0.57
C LEU A 319 -14.09 24.91 0.61
N GLU A 320 -13.17 23.98 0.41
CA GLU A 320 -11.73 24.20 0.43
C GLU A 320 -11.07 23.61 -0.82
N ALA A 321 -9.93 24.18 -1.22
CA ALA A 321 -9.10 23.68 -2.31
C ALA A 321 -7.67 23.41 -1.84
N SER A 322 -7.10 22.25 -2.16
CA SER A 322 -5.69 21.94 -1.85
C SER A 322 -4.74 22.81 -2.67
N VAL A 323 -3.73 23.39 -2.03
CA VAL A 323 -2.73 24.27 -2.68
C VAL A 323 -1.28 23.92 -2.34
N LEU A 324 -1.04 23.21 -1.23
CA LEU A 324 0.32 22.86 -0.82
C LEU A 324 0.87 21.72 -1.68
N ALA A 325 1.77 22.07 -2.61
CA ALA A 325 2.46 21.13 -3.50
C ALA A 325 3.77 20.54 -2.93
N GLU A 326 4.08 20.83 -1.67
CA GLU A 326 5.23 20.28 -0.94
C GLU A 326 4.75 19.43 0.25
N PRO A 327 5.54 18.44 0.72
CA PRO A 327 5.32 17.85 2.03
C PRO A 327 5.19 18.92 3.13
N PHE A 328 4.29 18.74 4.09
CA PHE A 328 4.13 19.68 5.21
C PHE A 328 5.41 19.90 6.02
N ILE A 329 6.15 18.82 6.28
CA ILE A 329 7.42 18.87 7.02
C ILE A 329 8.48 18.04 6.29
N GLN A 330 9.67 18.61 6.14
CA GLN A 330 10.84 17.93 5.58
C GLN A 330 11.97 17.93 6.61
N LEU A 331 12.57 16.76 6.85
CA LEU A 331 13.71 16.56 7.74
C LEU A 331 14.89 16.10 6.89
N ASP A 332 15.86 16.96 6.64
CA ASP A 332 17.04 16.66 5.81
C ASP A 332 18.29 16.57 6.70
N GLY A 333 18.71 15.36 7.05
CA GLY A 333 19.85 15.09 7.94
C GLY A 333 19.60 15.39 9.43
N ALA A 334 18.38 15.77 9.81
CA ALA A 334 18.01 16.01 11.20
C ALA A 334 18.02 14.71 12.02
N SER A 335 18.40 14.79 13.29
CA SER A 335 18.45 13.65 14.20
C SER A 335 17.77 13.93 15.54
N TYR A 336 17.19 12.91 16.16
CA TYR A 336 16.52 12.99 17.47
C TYR A 336 15.40 14.05 17.51
N VAL A 337 14.66 14.19 16.40
CA VAL A 337 13.47 15.06 16.29
C VAL A 337 12.21 14.21 16.40
N CYS A 338 11.27 14.62 17.25
CA CYS A 338 9.99 13.94 17.43
C CYS A 338 8.83 14.86 17.01
N LEU A 339 8.02 14.42 16.04
CA LEU A 339 6.78 15.05 15.61
C LEU A 339 5.60 14.31 16.24
N GLY A 340 4.92 14.91 17.22
CA GLY A 340 3.95 14.23 18.08
C GLY A 340 2.54 14.81 18.05
N GLY A 341 1.53 14.02 17.69
CA GLY A 341 0.12 14.43 17.84
C GLY A 341 -0.35 15.48 16.83
N LEU A 342 0.29 15.58 15.67
CA LEU A 342 -0.02 16.61 14.66
C LEU A 342 -1.00 16.07 13.61
N GLY A 343 -1.92 16.93 13.16
CA GLY A 343 -2.78 16.66 11.99
C GLY A 343 -2.20 17.23 10.71
N PHE A 344 -2.23 16.46 9.62
CA PHE A 344 -1.81 16.87 8.27
C PHE A 344 -2.97 16.64 7.31
N GLU A 345 -3.54 17.71 6.77
CA GLU A 345 -4.79 17.63 5.99
C GLU A 345 -4.74 18.41 4.68
N ALA A 346 -5.34 17.83 3.64
CA ALA A 346 -5.69 18.52 2.38
C ALA A 346 -4.50 19.16 1.61
N GLY A 347 -3.33 18.52 1.64
CA GLY A 347 -2.19 18.87 0.79
C GLY A 347 -2.23 18.18 -0.58
N GLN A 348 -1.76 18.85 -1.64
CA GLN A 348 -1.57 18.23 -2.97
C GLN A 348 -0.42 17.22 -2.96
N ALA A 349 0.54 17.39 -2.05
CA ALA A 349 1.67 16.51 -1.82
C ALA A 349 1.48 15.65 -0.54
N GLY A 350 2.60 15.22 0.05
CA GLY A 350 2.65 14.33 1.21
C GLY A 350 2.60 15.05 2.55
N GLY A 351 2.77 14.29 3.63
CA GLY A 351 2.81 14.79 5.00
C GLY A 351 4.23 15.10 5.46
N VAL A 352 5.01 14.06 5.75
CA VAL A 352 6.36 14.17 6.29
C VAL A 352 7.36 13.46 5.38
N VAL A 353 8.48 14.10 5.09
CA VAL A 353 9.63 13.46 4.42
C VAL A 353 10.84 13.51 5.34
N ILE A 354 11.53 12.39 5.50
CA ILE A 354 12.79 12.28 6.25
C ILE A 354 13.87 11.77 5.30
N ARG A 355 14.99 12.48 5.19
CA ARG A 355 16.16 12.08 4.41
C ARG A 355 17.38 12.00 5.30
N GLY A 356 17.96 10.81 5.46
CA GLY A 356 19.10 10.60 6.34
C GLY A 356 18.81 10.90 7.81
N GLY A 357 19.88 11.16 8.58
CA GLY A 357 19.77 11.42 10.02
C GLY A 357 19.56 10.16 10.86
N GLN A 358 19.22 10.36 12.13
CA GLN A 358 19.05 9.26 13.09
C GLN A 358 17.91 9.50 14.07
N ALA A 359 17.14 8.44 14.35
CA ALA A 359 16.18 8.39 15.46
C ALA A 359 15.12 9.50 15.47
N CYS A 360 14.77 10.06 14.30
CA CYS A 360 13.56 10.88 14.14
C CYS A 360 12.29 10.05 14.27
N ARG A 361 11.26 10.62 14.89
CA ARG A 361 10.01 9.93 15.23
C ARG A 361 8.80 10.71 14.77
N VAL A 362 7.82 10.03 14.18
CA VAL A 362 6.48 10.56 13.88
C VAL A 362 5.48 9.73 14.68
N VAL A 363 4.84 10.34 15.67
CA VAL A 363 4.08 9.60 16.69
C VAL A 363 2.71 10.20 16.97
N GLY A 364 1.68 9.36 17.07
CA GLY A 364 0.33 9.81 17.46
C GLY A 364 -0.32 10.82 16.49
N SER A 365 0.20 10.94 15.26
CA SER A 365 -0.20 11.94 14.28
C SER A 365 -1.26 11.40 13.31
N SER A 366 -2.02 12.29 12.68
CA SER A 366 -3.06 11.92 11.70
C SER A 366 -2.78 12.51 10.32
N PHE A 367 -2.87 11.69 9.28
CA PHE A 367 -2.67 12.05 7.89
C PHE A 367 -3.97 11.81 7.13
N ARG A 368 -4.54 12.85 6.54
CA ARG A 368 -5.81 12.75 5.84
C ARG A 368 -5.85 13.60 4.57
N ASN A 369 -6.55 13.12 3.55
CA ASN A 369 -6.79 13.91 2.32
C ASN A 369 -5.51 14.36 1.60
N LEU A 370 -4.46 13.55 1.60
CA LEU A 370 -3.18 13.91 0.96
C LEU A 370 -3.10 13.38 -0.48
N GLY A 371 -2.58 14.20 -1.39
CA GLY A 371 -2.44 13.88 -2.82
C GLY A 371 -1.24 12.96 -3.14
N ALA A 372 -0.27 12.84 -2.22
CA ALA A 372 0.88 11.94 -2.36
C ALA A 372 1.06 11.00 -1.15
N LEU A 373 2.21 10.32 -1.06
CA LEU A 373 2.57 9.48 0.09
C LEU A 373 2.54 10.31 1.39
N ALA A 374 1.90 9.80 2.43
CA ALA A 374 1.76 10.53 3.69
C ALA A 374 3.09 10.67 4.43
N VAL A 375 3.90 9.61 4.50
CA VAL A 375 5.24 9.63 5.08
C VAL A 375 6.24 8.92 4.17
N GLU A 376 7.36 9.58 3.89
CA GLU A 376 8.48 9.00 3.15
C GLU A 376 9.78 9.12 3.95
N ILE A 377 10.54 8.02 4.02
CA ILE A 377 11.86 7.96 4.66
C ILE A 377 12.86 7.40 3.65
N ASP A 378 13.91 8.18 3.38
CA ASP A 378 15.01 7.80 2.49
C ASP A 378 16.35 7.88 3.23
N GLY A 379 16.96 6.72 3.46
CA GLY A 379 18.17 6.55 4.27
C GLY A 379 17.97 6.81 5.76
N GLY A 380 19.09 7.05 6.46
CA GLY A 380 19.12 7.27 7.90
C GLY A 380 19.09 5.98 8.71
N THR A 381 19.03 6.11 10.04
CA THR A 381 18.99 4.95 10.95
C THR A 381 18.00 5.12 12.10
N GLY A 382 17.30 4.04 12.45
CA GLY A 382 16.49 4.00 13.67
C GLY A 382 15.27 4.94 13.72
N HIS A 383 14.79 5.45 12.59
CA HIS A 383 13.55 6.22 12.52
C HIS A 383 12.31 5.41 12.90
N GLU A 384 11.30 6.09 13.43
CA GLU A 384 10.07 5.45 13.90
C GLU A 384 8.81 6.18 13.43
N ILE A 385 7.83 5.41 12.94
CA ILE A 385 6.46 5.86 12.70
C ILE A 385 5.55 5.02 13.60
N ARG A 386 4.94 5.66 14.61
CA ARG A 386 4.22 4.94 15.65
C ARG A 386 2.86 5.52 15.98
N SER A 387 1.86 4.65 16.12
CA SER A 387 0.54 5.04 16.65
C SER A 387 -0.11 6.16 15.85
N CYS A 388 0.18 6.24 14.54
CA CYS A 388 -0.41 7.23 13.64
C CYS A 388 -1.67 6.67 12.95
N ASP A 389 -2.50 7.58 12.44
CA ASP A 389 -3.68 7.29 11.62
C ASP A 389 -3.52 7.82 10.21
N PHE A 390 -3.85 7.00 9.23
CA PHE A 390 -3.77 7.34 7.80
C PHE A 390 -5.12 7.04 7.16
N SER A 391 -5.76 8.05 6.55
CA SER A 391 -7.08 7.89 5.93
C SER A 391 -7.32 8.80 4.73
N GLU A 392 -8.20 8.37 3.83
CA GLU A 392 -8.59 9.14 2.63
C GLU A 392 -7.40 9.62 1.79
N LEU A 393 -6.37 8.78 1.65
CA LEU A 393 -5.17 9.14 0.90
C LEU A 393 -5.37 8.88 -0.58
N ALA A 394 -4.98 9.83 -1.43
CA ALA A 394 -5.06 9.66 -2.88
C ALA A 394 -4.17 8.48 -3.35
N ARG A 395 -3.02 8.27 -2.68
CA ARG A 395 -2.02 7.25 -3.01
C ARG A 395 -1.72 6.36 -1.78
N GLY A 396 -0.51 5.81 -1.67
CA GLY A 396 -0.08 5.00 -0.52
C GLY A 396 0.14 5.82 0.77
N ALA A 397 0.44 5.15 1.88
CA ALA A 397 0.64 5.82 3.17
C ALA A 397 2.11 6.01 3.54
N ILE A 398 2.87 4.93 3.69
CA ILE A 398 4.24 4.96 4.22
C ILE A 398 5.20 4.31 3.23
N ARG A 399 6.29 5.00 2.89
CA ARG A 399 7.43 4.42 2.16
C ARG A 399 8.71 4.61 2.96
N VAL A 400 9.49 3.53 3.10
CA VAL A 400 10.76 3.52 3.83
C VAL A 400 11.81 2.79 3.01
N SER A 401 12.94 3.44 2.75
CA SER A 401 14.11 2.85 2.08
C SER A 401 15.36 3.13 2.92
N ALA A 402 15.97 2.10 3.54
CA ALA A 402 17.18 2.29 4.35
C ALA A 402 17.94 1.00 4.63
N GLY A 403 19.17 1.15 5.12
CA GLY A 403 20.16 0.07 5.21
C GLY A 403 20.95 -0.05 3.91
N ASP A 404 21.98 -0.89 3.94
CA ASP A 404 22.89 -1.10 2.81
C ASP A 404 22.92 -2.58 2.46
N ARG A 405 22.34 -2.94 1.31
CA ARG A 405 22.21 -4.33 0.88
C ARG A 405 23.56 -4.99 0.59
N PRO A 406 24.47 -4.41 -0.23
CA PRO A 406 25.82 -4.95 -0.43
C PRO A 406 26.56 -5.38 0.84
N THR A 407 26.44 -4.61 1.93
CA THR A 407 27.10 -4.92 3.22
C THR A 407 26.19 -5.63 4.23
N LEU A 408 24.89 -5.74 3.94
CA LEU A 408 23.82 -6.18 4.85
C LEU A 408 23.71 -5.35 6.14
N ALA A 409 24.13 -4.07 6.11
CA ALA A 409 23.98 -3.18 7.24
C ALA A 409 22.51 -2.73 7.40
N PRO A 410 21.89 -2.91 8.58
CA PRO A 410 20.47 -2.62 8.77
C PRO A 410 20.19 -1.12 8.92
N GLY A 411 19.05 -0.65 8.38
CA GLY A 411 18.52 0.69 8.66
C GLY A 411 17.79 0.77 10.02
N GLY A 412 17.16 -0.33 10.44
CA GLY A 412 16.55 -0.46 11.76
C GLY A 412 15.33 0.44 12.01
N HIS A 413 14.60 0.82 10.96
CA HIS A 413 13.39 1.62 11.08
C HIS A 413 12.21 0.80 11.59
N ARG A 414 11.30 1.48 12.29
CA ARG A 414 10.17 0.87 12.99
C ARG A 414 8.87 1.50 12.52
N ILE A 415 7.98 0.70 11.95
CA ILE A 415 6.63 1.10 11.52
C ILE A 415 5.64 0.31 12.37
N VAL A 416 5.22 0.90 13.49
CA VAL A 416 4.60 0.15 14.59
C VAL A 416 3.26 0.76 15.01
N ASN A 417 2.25 -0.08 15.22
CA ASN A 417 0.99 0.32 15.85
C ASN A 417 0.18 1.37 15.06
N ASN A 418 0.30 1.41 13.73
CA ASN A 418 -0.41 2.39 12.89
C ASN A 418 -1.74 1.84 12.38
N HIS A 419 -2.72 2.72 12.19
CA HIS A 419 -4.00 2.41 11.57
C HIS A 419 -4.04 3.03 10.17
N ILE A 420 -4.10 2.20 9.14
CA ILE A 420 -3.98 2.63 7.74
C ILE A 420 -5.19 2.12 6.97
N HIS A 421 -6.04 3.04 6.50
CA HIS A 421 -7.25 2.63 5.79
C HIS A 421 -7.68 3.65 4.73
N HIS A 422 -8.50 3.23 3.75
CA HIS A 422 -9.00 4.12 2.70
C HIS A 422 -7.88 4.92 2.02
N PHE A 423 -6.79 4.25 1.68
CA PHE A 423 -5.72 4.79 0.85
C PHE A 423 -5.92 4.35 -0.61
N MET A 424 -5.13 4.91 -1.54
CA MET A 424 -5.27 4.63 -2.97
C MET A 424 -6.67 4.99 -3.52
N ARG A 425 -7.19 6.14 -3.06
CA ARG A 425 -8.48 6.68 -3.52
C ARG A 425 -8.41 7.21 -4.96
N TRP A 426 -7.24 7.68 -5.40
CA TRP A 426 -6.97 8.21 -6.73
C TRP A 426 -6.37 7.15 -7.68
N LEU A 427 -5.16 6.65 -7.39
CA LEU A 427 -4.52 5.54 -8.12
C LEU A 427 -4.82 4.22 -7.43
N LYS A 428 -5.32 3.24 -8.18
CA LYS A 428 -5.83 1.96 -7.66
C LYS A 428 -4.77 0.87 -7.51
N THR A 429 -3.57 1.02 -8.06
CA THR A 429 -2.46 0.02 -8.00
C THR A 429 -1.09 0.68 -7.81
N GLY A 430 -0.04 -0.13 -7.60
CA GLY A 430 1.36 0.29 -7.68
C GLY A 430 1.85 1.18 -6.52
N GLN A 431 1.11 1.21 -5.43
CA GLN A 431 1.47 1.79 -4.13
C GLN A 431 1.00 0.83 -3.02
N ALA A 432 1.35 1.08 -1.77
CA ALA A 432 0.93 0.25 -0.64
C ALA A 432 0.61 1.10 0.60
N GLY A 433 -0.01 0.47 1.60
CA GLY A 433 -0.11 1.05 2.93
C GLY A 433 1.28 1.24 3.53
N ILE A 434 2.13 0.21 3.45
CA ILE A 434 3.53 0.26 3.89
C ILE A 434 4.42 -0.32 2.80
N HIS A 435 5.40 0.44 2.33
CA HIS A 435 6.47 -0.07 1.47
C HIS A 435 7.79 -0.02 2.25
N ILE A 436 8.45 -1.17 2.39
CA ILE A 436 9.79 -1.26 2.99
C ILE A 436 10.82 -1.74 1.96
N GLU A 437 11.95 -1.05 1.93
CA GLU A 437 13.10 -1.36 1.10
C GLU A 437 14.41 -1.32 1.91
N GLY A 438 15.36 -2.17 1.54
CA GLY A 438 16.74 -2.16 2.04
C GLY A 438 17.05 -3.31 3.00
N VAL A 439 17.46 -3.01 4.24
CA VAL A 439 17.86 -4.06 5.20
C VAL A 439 17.31 -3.78 6.61
N GLY A 440 16.71 -4.79 7.24
CA GLY A 440 16.49 -4.79 8.69
C GLY A 440 15.37 -3.87 9.22
N GLN A 441 14.37 -3.57 8.39
CA GLN A 441 13.16 -2.85 8.85
C GLN A 441 12.21 -3.74 9.68
N TYR A 442 11.49 -3.11 10.62
CA TYR A 442 10.56 -3.76 11.53
C TYR A 442 9.14 -3.19 11.40
N VAL A 443 8.19 -4.03 10.97
CA VAL A 443 6.77 -3.66 10.76
C VAL A 443 5.88 -4.49 11.66
N ALA A 444 5.25 -3.85 12.66
CA ALA A 444 4.46 -4.60 13.64
C ALA A 444 3.23 -3.92 14.20
N HIS A 445 2.26 -4.70 14.64
CA HIS A 445 1.06 -4.20 15.34
C HIS A 445 0.20 -3.23 14.52
N ASN A 446 0.35 -3.19 13.20
CA ASN A 446 -0.45 -2.29 12.36
C ASN A 446 -1.80 -2.93 12.03
N LEU A 447 -2.81 -2.08 11.83
CA LEU A 447 -4.10 -2.44 11.28
C LEU A 447 -4.23 -1.80 9.90
N ILE A 448 -4.33 -2.61 8.84
CA ILE A 448 -4.39 -2.14 7.45
C ILE A 448 -5.63 -2.70 6.74
N HIS A 449 -6.51 -1.83 6.24
CA HIS A 449 -7.74 -2.28 5.60
C HIS A 449 -8.39 -1.30 4.61
N ASP A 450 -9.45 -1.76 3.93
CA ASP A 450 -10.28 -0.99 3.00
C ASP A 450 -9.48 -0.28 1.91
N THR A 451 -8.83 -1.07 1.06
CA THR A 451 -7.98 -0.58 -0.03
C THR A 451 -8.14 -1.43 -1.29
N PRO A 452 -8.02 -0.82 -2.49
CA PRO A 452 -8.13 -1.56 -3.75
C PRO A 452 -7.00 -2.57 -4.00
N PHE A 453 -5.80 -2.38 -3.42
CA PHE A 453 -4.57 -3.12 -3.77
C PHE A 453 -3.84 -3.64 -2.53
N GLU A 454 -2.51 -3.59 -2.54
CA GLU A 454 -1.63 -4.24 -1.56
C GLU A 454 -1.54 -3.46 -0.23
N ALA A 455 -1.40 -4.19 0.88
CA ALA A 455 -1.21 -3.61 2.20
C ALA A 455 0.26 -3.31 2.48
N ILE A 456 1.14 -4.29 2.23
CA ILE A 456 2.58 -4.21 2.51
C ILE A 456 3.39 -4.68 1.30
N GLN A 457 4.31 -3.83 0.82
CA GLN A 457 5.33 -4.21 -0.16
C GLN A 457 6.69 -4.37 0.51
N VAL A 458 7.39 -5.46 0.18
CA VAL A 458 8.66 -5.85 0.80
C VAL A 458 9.75 -6.00 -0.25
N ARG A 459 10.89 -5.33 -0.05
CA ARG A 459 12.07 -5.44 -0.90
C ARG A 459 13.35 -5.42 -0.06
N GLY A 460 14.24 -6.37 -0.28
CA GLY A 460 15.52 -6.41 0.43
C GLY A 460 15.60 -7.51 1.49
N ASN A 461 16.34 -7.26 2.57
CA ASN A 461 16.90 -8.31 3.42
C ASN A 461 16.53 -8.14 4.90
N ASP A 462 16.44 -9.26 5.61
CA ASP A 462 16.33 -9.31 7.07
C ASP A 462 15.18 -8.45 7.66
N HIS A 463 14.11 -8.22 6.91
CA HIS A 463 12.91 -7.55 7.43
C HIS A 463 12.09 -8.46 8.32
N VAL A 464 11.42 -7.87 9.31
CA VAL A 464 10.47 -8.59 10.17
C VAL A 464 9.11 -7.93 10.09
N ILE A 465 8.09 -8.72 9.75
CA ILE A 465 6.70 -8.32 9.63
C ILE A 465 5.88 -9.19 10.59
N GLU A 466 5.43 -8.62 11.70
CA GLU A 466 4.76 -9.41 12.73
C GLU A 466 3.59 -8.73 13.44
N TYR A 467 2.63 -9.55 13.90
CA TYR A 467 1.50 -9.08 14.70
C TYR A 467 0.62 -8.02 14.01
N ASN A 468 0.64 -7.93 12.69
CA ASN A 468 -0.27 -7.04 11.95
C ASN A 468 -1.62 -7.72 11.73
N GLU A 469 -2.68 -6.91 11.69
CA GLU A 469 -4.02 -7.29 11.25
C GLU A 469 -4.28 -6.65 9.89
N ILE A 470 -4.59 -7.46 8.88
CA ILE A 470 -4.80 -7.00 7.51
C ILE A 470 -6.09 -7.62 6.99
N HIS A 471 -7.04 -6.79 6.58
CA HIS A 471 -8.31 -7.27 6.06
C HIS A 471 -8.89 -6.35 5.00
N HIS A 472 -9.82 -6.85 4.18
CA HIS A 472 -10.49 -6.02 3.18
C HIS A 472 -9.50 -5.24 2.28
N VAL A 473 -8.39 -5.87 1.92
CA VAL A 473 -7.42 -5.36 0.95
C VAL A 473 -7.56 -6.11 -0.38
N THR A 474 -6.83 -5.67 -1.42
CA THR A 474 -6.93 -6.17 -2.81
C THR A 474 -8.31 -6.04 -3.47
N GLN A 475 -9.22 -5.25 -2.90
CA GLN A 475 -10.67 -5.33 -3.17
C GLN A 475 -11.09 -5.03 -4.63
N GLU A 476 -10.24 -4.32 -5.39
CA GLU A 476 -10.55 -3.90 -6.76
C GLU A 476 -9.57 -4.47 -7.81
N THR A 477 -8.61 -5.30 -7.39
CA THR A 477 -7.44 -5.71 -8.19
C THR A 477 -7.19 -7.22 -8.11
N GLY A 478 -6.64 -7.77 -9.19
CA GLY A 478 -6.18 -9.16 -9.29
C GLY A 478 -4.67 -9.22 -9.45
N ASP A 479 -4.07 -10.40 -9.23
CA ASP A 479 -2.60 -10.60 -9.24
C ASP A 479 -1.89 -9.67 -8.23
N ALA A 480 -2.47 -9.57 -7.04
CA ALA A 480 -2.01 -8.70 -5.96
C ALA A 480 -1.90 -9.46 -4.64
N GLY A 481 -0.91 -9.09 -3.82
CA GLY A 481 -0.68 -9.67 -2.50
C GLY A 481 -0.99 -8.69 -1.37
N ALA A 482 -1.74 -9.09 -0.33
CA ALA A 482 -1.86 -8.26 0.86
C ALA A 482 -0.47 -7.95 1.44
N ILE A 483 0.43 -8.93 1.47
CA ILE A 483 1.87 -8.76 1.60
C ILE A 483 2.53 -9.27 0.31
N TYR A 484 3.21 -8.37 -0.41
CA TYR A 484 3.79 -8.65 -1.73
C TYR A 484 5.31 -8.44 -1.76
N THR A 485 6.01 -9.33 -2.47
CA THR A 485 7.43 -9.25 -2.82
C THR A 485 7.68 -9.99 -4.12
N GLY A 486 8.73 -9.65 -4.87
CA GLY A 486 9.01 -10.37 -6.12
C GLY A 486 10.37 -10.16 -6.77
N ARG A 487 10.74 -11.13 -7.63
CA ARG A 487 11.81 -11.04 -8.66
C ARG A 487 13.23 -10.78 -8.15
N ASP A 488 13.62 -11.27 -6.98
CA ASP A 488 15.01 -11.19 -6.50
C ASP A 488 15.35 -12.38 -5.56
N TRP A 489 16.36 -13.18 -5.92
CA TRP A 489 16.83 -14.30 -5.09
C TRP A 489 17.58 -13.88 -3.83
N THR A 490 18.07 -12.65 -3.82
CA THR A 490 18.94 -12.15 -2.76
C THR A 490 18.15 -11.50 -1.63
N TYR A 491 16.81 -11.38 -1.73
CA TYR A 491 15.90 -10.91 -0.67
C TYR A 491 15.73 -11.93 0.48
N ARG A 492 16.84 -12.34 1.08
CA ARG A 492 16.91 -13.42 2.07
C ARG A 492 16.76 -12.90 3.50
N GLY A 493 16.38 -13.81 4.39
CA GLY A 493 16.31 -13.58 5.84
C GLY A 493 15.06 -12.84 6.31
N ASN A 494 14.12 -12.56 5.41
CA ASN A 494 12.84 -11.93 5.73
C ASN A 494 11.93 -12.90 6.49
N VAL A 495 11.27 -12.39 7.53
CA VAL A 495 10.35 -13.15 8.39
C VAL A 495 8.97 -12.49 8.40
N ILE A 496 7.96 -13.23 7.97
CA ILE A 496 6.54 -12.85 8.08
C ILE A 496 5.90 -13.78 9.10
N ARG A 497 5.61 -13.28 10.31
CA ARG A 497 5.13 -14.15 11.40
C ARG A 497 4.01 -13.60 12.24
N SER A 498 3.13 -14.48 12.71
CA SER A 498 2.09 -14.12 13.69
C SER A 498 1.21 -12.95 13.27
N ASN A 499 0.94 -12.80 11.98
CA ASN A 499 -0.03 -11.84 11.45
C ASN A 499 -1.42 -12.50 11.33
N TYR A 500 -2.46 -11.69 11.34
CA TYR A 500 -3.84 -12.11 11.06
C TYR A 500 -4.31 -11.46 9.75
N LEU A 501 -4.52 -12.29 8.73
CA LEU A 501 -4.95 -11.85 7.41
C LEU A 501 -6.32 -12.45 7.09
N HIS A 502 -7.34 -11.62 6.88
CA HIS A 502 -8.70 -12.13 6.71
C HIS A 502 -9.58 -11.31 5.78
N ASP A 503 -10.64 -11.93 5.26
CA ASP A 503 -11.64 -11.28 4.41
C ASP A 503 -11.02 -10.54 3.22
N LEU A 504 -10.10 -11.24 2.53
CA LEU A 504 -9.48 -10.73 1.32
C LEU A 504 -10.34 -11.07 0.11
N LYS A 505 -10.41 -10.12 -0.82
CA LYS A 505 -11.12 -10.28 -2.08
C LYS A 505 -10.23 -9.69 -3.16
N GLY A 506 -9.89 -10.46 -4.18
CA GLY A 506 -9.25 -9.96 -5.39
C GLY A 506 -10.13 -10.31 -6.58
N PRO A 507 -10.82 -9.33 -7.21
CA PRO A 507 -11.56 -9.59 -8.44
C PRO A 507 -10.61 -9.80 -9.62
N GLY A 508 -11.16 -10.28 -10.73
CA GLY A 508 -10.41 -10.34 -11.99
C GLY A 508 -9.48 -11.55 -12.11
N LEU A 509 -8.60 -11.48 -13.11
CA LEU A 509 -7.69 -12.57 -13.45
C LEU A 509 -6.65 -12.73 -12.33
N HIS A 510 -6.33 -13.98 -11.96
CA HIS A 510 -5.43 -14.32 -10.86
C HIS A 510 -5.84 -13.92 -9.44
N GLY A 511 -7.06 -13.43 -9.18
CA GLY A 511 -7.60 -13.27 -7.82
C GLY A 511 -6.71 -12.47 -6.86
N GLY A 512 -7.00 -12.57 -5.55
CA GLY A 512 -6.21 -11.94 -4.49
C GLY A 512 -5.45 -12.98 -3.67
N THR A 513 -4.22 -12.64 -3.27
CA THR A 513 -3.36 -13.47 -2.44
C THR A 513 -3.07 -12.77 -1.10
N ALA A 514 -2.98 -13.48 0.02
CA ALA A 514 -2.64 -12.89 1.31
C ALA A 514 -1.12 -12.64 1.41
N ILE A 515 -0.28 -13.66 1.19
CA ILE A 515 1.18 -13.51 1.08
C ILE A 515 1.62 -14.00 -0.28
N TYR A 516 2.08 -13.07 -1.12
CA TYR A 516 2.49 -13.35 -2.48
C TYR A 516 4.01 -13.22 -2.61
N LEU A 517 4.68 -14.37 -2.65
CA LEU A 517 6.12 -14.50 -2.89
C LEU A 517 6.32 -14.71 -4.39
N ASP A 518 6.30 -13.60 -5.12
CA ASP A 518 6.12 -13.58 -6.56
C ASP A 518 7.45 -13.75 -7.34
N ASP A 519 7.34 -14.16 -8.59
CA ASP A 519 8.41 -14.08 -9.60
C ASP A 519 9.79 -14.58 -9.18
N ASN A 520 9.84 -15.77 -8.59
CA ASN A 520 11.05 -16.40 -8.10
C ASN A 520 11.73 -15.70 -6.91
N CYS A 521 10.98 -14.93 -6.12
CA CYS A 521 11.45 -14.47 -4.81
C CYS A 521 11.80 -15.67 -3.90
N SER A 522 12.86 -15.54 -3.10
CA SER A 522 13.45 -16.69 -2.38
C SER A 522 13.81 -16.37 -0.93
N GLY A 523 13.84 -17.40 -0.08
CA GLY A 523 14.39 -17.35 1.28
C GLY A 523 13.56 -16.65 2.34
N PHE A 524 12.23 -16.63 2.17
CA PHE A 524 11.31 -16.09 3.17
C PHE A 524 10.91 -17.16 4.18
N LEU A 525 10.82 -16.78 5.45
CA LEU A 525 10.16 -17.58 6.49
C LEU A 525 8.77 -17.02 6.76
N VAL A 526 7.73 -17.79 6.43
CA VAL A 526 6.32 -17.47 6.68
C VAL A 526 5.80 -18.41 7.76
N THR A 527 5.62 -17.91 8.98
CA THR A 527 5.36 -18.77 10.13
C THR A 527 4.36 -18.26 11.17
N GLY A 528 3.51 -19.15 11.68
CA GLY A 528 2.58 -18.82 12.76
C GLY A 528 1.53 -17.76 12.40
N ASN A 529 1.29 -17.51 11.12
CA ASN A 529 0.25 -16.59 10.67
C ASN A 529 -1.12 -17.28 10.64
N VAL A 530 -2.18 -16.48 10.73
CA VAL A 530 -3.57 -16.93 10.72
C VAL A 530 -4.27 -16.33 9.52
N PHE A 531 -4.83 -17.18 8.67
CA PHE A 531 -5.53 -16.80 7.45
C PHE A 531 -6.99 -17.25 7.51
N VAL A 532 -7.91 -16.32 7.28
CA VAL A 532 -9.35 -16.61 7.33
C VAL A 532 -10.05 -16.00 6.13
N ARG A 533 -10.61 -16.83 5.23
CA ARG A 533 -11.23 -16.34 3.97
C ARG A 533 -10.30 -15.38 3.21
N ALA A 534 -9.02 -15.74 3.14
CA ALA A 534 -7.96 -14.86 2.65
C ALA A 534 -7.67 -15.05 1.15
N GLY A 535 -8.65 -15.50 0.35
CA GLY A 535 -8.42 -15.91 -1.03
C GLY A 535 -7.35 -17.00 -1.10
N ARG A 536 -6.34 -16.81 -1.96
CA ARG A 536 -5.09 -17.57 -1.89
C ARG A 536 -4.30 -17.15 -0.66
N ALA A 537 -4.14 -18.01 0.35
CA ALA A 537 -3.45 -17.55 1.54
C ALA A 537 -1.95 -17.34 1.29
N ILE A 538 -1.23 -18.33 0.77
CA ILE A 538 0.19 -18.17 0.44
C ILE A 538 0.45 -18.65 -0.98
N GLN A 539 1.09 -17.80 -1.79
CA GLN A 539 1.56 -18.15 -3.12
C GLN A 539 3.08 -18.09 -3.19
N VAL A 540 3.69 -19.24 -3.48
CA VAL A 540 5.11 -19.39 -3.82
C VAL A 540 5.21 -19.45 -5.34
N GLY A 541 5.42 -18.27 -5.94
CA GLY A 541 5.51 -18.08 -7.37
C GLY A 541 6.90 -18.41 -7.92
N GLY A 542 7.25 -19.70 -7.96
CA GLY A 542 8.62 -20.13 -8.22
C GLY A 542 9.54 -19.76 -7.06
N GLY A 543 10.84 -19.67 -7.37
CA GLY A 543 11.84 -19.29 -6.37
C GLY A 543 12.06 -20.38 -5.33
N ARG A 544 13.05 -20.21 -4.47
CA ARG A 544 13.63 -21.32 -3.70
C ARG A 544 13.86 -20.98 -2.24
N ASP A 545 13.95 -22.03 -1.44
CA ASP A 545 14.14 -22.00 0.01
C ASP A 545 13.11 -21.10 0.74
N ASN A 546 11.88 -21.05 0.22
CA ASN A 546 10.75 -20.40 0.90
C ASN A 546 10.11 -21.39 1.89
N HIS A 547 9.92 -20.96 3.14
CA HIS A 547 9.48 -21.82 4.22
C HIS A 547 8.12 -21.40 4.76
N VAL A 548 7.10 -22.25 4.58
CA VAL A 548 5.73 -22.10 5.06
C VAL A 548 5.52 -23.05 6.25
N ILE A 549 5.67 -22.53 7.47
CA ILE A 549 5.77 -23.36 8.67
C ILE A 549 4.78 -22.95 9.76
N GLY A 550 3.95 -23.89 10.23
CA GLY A 550 3.14 -23.67 11.43
C GLY A 550 2.05 -22.61 11.31
N ASN A 551 1.53 -22.38 10.09
CA ASN A 551 0.44 -21.42 9.85
C ASN A 551 -0.94 -22.08 10.00
N VAL A 552 -1.98 -21.26 10.18
CA VAL A 552 -3.38 -21.68 10.29
C VAL A 552 -4.18 -21.11 9.12
N PHE A 553 -4.89 -21.97 8.41
CA PHE A 553 -5.71 -21.62 7.26
C PHE A 553 -7.17 -22.03 7.48
N ILE A 554 -8.09 -21.10 7.29
CA ILE A 554 -9.53 -21.31 7.50
C ILE A 554 -10.26 -20.78 6.27
N GLY A 555 -10.89 -21.68 5.49
CA GLY A 555 -11.67 -21.30 4.32
C GLY A 555 -10.87 -20.53 3.26
N CYS A 556 -9.62 -20.93 3.03
CA CYS A 556 -8.75 -20.34 2.01
C CYS A 556 -8.81 -21.17 0.70
N GLU A 557 -8.60 -20.52 -0.44
CA GLU A 557 -8.82 -21.10 -1.77
C GLU A 557 -7.67 -20.76 -2.75
N PRO A 558 -6.56 -21.52 -2.73
CA PRO A 558 -6.13 -22.48 -1.71
C PRO A 558 -5.43 -21.85 -0.50
N ALA A 559 -5.14 -22.66 0.51
CA ALA A 559 -4.23 -22.34 1.60
C ALA A 559 -2.78 -22.14 1.09
N VAL A 560 -2.28 -23.04 0.25
CA VAL A 560 -0.92 -22.94 -0.32
C VAL A 560 -0.97 -23.17 -1.83
N HIS A 561 -0.34 -22.26 -2.58
CA HIS A 561 -0.05 -22.40 -4.00
C HIS A 561 1.47 -22.48 -4.18
N ILE A 562 1.92 -23.44 -5.00
CA ILE A 562 3.32 -23.53 -5.46
C ILE A 562 3.32 -23.67 -6.98
N ASP A 563 4.19 -22.93 -7.66
CA ASP A 563 4.46 -23.12 -9.09
C ASP A 563 5.96 -23.17 -9.39
N ALA A 564 6.31 -23.71 -10.55
CA ALA A 564 7.68 -23.70 -11.07
C ALA A 564 7.75 -22.82 -12.33
N ARG A 565 7.17 -21.62 -12.25
CA ARG A 565 7.05 -20.69 -13.40
C ARG A 565 8.34 -20.44 -14.17
N GLY A 566 9.50 -20.56 -13.51
CA GLY A 566 10.82 -20.44 -14.12
C GLY A 566 11.10 -21.50 -15.20
N LEU A 567 10.43 -22.65 -15.16
CA LEU A 567 10.47 -23.68 -16.20
C LEU A 567 9.41 -23.46 -17.29
N GLY A 568 8.36 -22.70 -16.98
CA GLY A 568 7.22 -22.43 -17.87
C GLY A 568 7.25 -21.02 -18.45
N TRP A 569 6.18 -20.26 -18.21
CA TRP A 569 5.96 -18.95 -18.83
C TRP A 569 7.06 -17.91 -18.53
N ALA A 570 7.78 -18.08 -17.42
CA ALA A 570 8.87 -17.21 -16.99
C ALA A 570 10.27 -17.75 -17.38
N ALA A 571 10.37 -18.78 -18.24
CA ALA A 571 11.65 -19.34 -18.70
C ALA A 571 12.57 -18.33 -19.41
N LYS A 572 12.01 -17.23 -19.92
CA LYS A 572 12.79 -16.10 -20.46
C LYS A 572 13.79 -15.51 -19.45
N ASN A 573 13.52 -15.64 -18.15
CA ASN A 573 14.40 -15.17 -17.08
C ASN A 573 15.65 -16.07 -16.93
N PHE A 574 15.69 -17.21 -17.61
CA PHE A 574 16.69 -18.26 -17.45
C PHE A 574 17.39 -18.66 -18.76
N ASN A 575 16.90 -18.18 -19.90
CA ASN A 575 17.45 -18.47 -21.22
C ASN A 575 18.24 -17.29 -21.84
N GLY A 576 18.49 -16.24 -21.05
CA GLY A 576 19.25 -15.06 -21.46
C GLY A 576 18.43 -13.93 -22.11
N GLN A 577 17.11 -14.08 -22.28
CA GLN A 577 16.25 -13.01 -22.82
C GLN A 577 15.96 -11.92 -21.79
N ASP A 578 15.88 -12.27 -20.51
CA ASP A 578 15.68 -11.36 -19.39
C ASP A 578 16.66 -11.74 -18.27
N THR A 579 17.65 -10.89 -18.00
CA THR A 579 18.77 -11.21 -17.10
C THR A 579 18.57 -10.69 -15.67
N VAL A 580 17.42 -10.07 -15.36
CA VAL A 580 17.21 -9.31 -14.12
C VAL A 580 17.52 -10.11 -12.85
N LEU A 581 17.17 -11.40 -12.78
CA LEU A 581 17.47 -12.24 -11.61
C LEU A 581 18.98 -12.45 -11.42
N PHE A 582 19.71 -12.69 -12.51
CA PHE A 582 21.16 -12.89 -12.50
C PHE A 582 21.88 -11.57 -12.23
N ASP A 583 21.44 -10.46 -12.84
CA ASP A 583 22.01 -9.13 -12.62
C ASP A 583 21.89 -8.72 -11.15
N ARG A 584 20.73 -8.95 -10.53
CA ARG A 584 20.52 -8.70 -9.09
C ARG A 584 21.38 -9.59 -8.21
N PHE A 585 21.52 -10.87 -8.55
CA PHE A 585 22.41 -11.80 -7.86
C PHE A 585 23.87 -11.31 -7.89
N HIS A 586 24.36 -10.92 -9.08
CA HIS A 586 25.73 -10.44 -9.25
C HIS A 586 25.97 -9.07 -8.62
N ALA A 587 25.00 -8.16 -8.67
CA ALA A 587 25.08 -6.83 -8.06
C ALA A 587 25.32 -6.90 -6.55
N MET A 588 24.77 -7.92 -5.87
CA MET A 588 24.96 -8.14 -4.43
C MET A 588 26.20 -8.98 -4.10
N HIS A 589 26.91 -9.48 -5.11
CA HIS A 589 27.96 -10.48 -4.92
C HIS A 589 27.48 -11.66 -4.06
N ALA A 590 26.29 -12.18 -4.37
CA ALA A 590 25.57 -13.14 -3.54
C ALA A 590 26.31 -14.46 -3.27
N ASP A 591 27.34 -14.77 -4.06
CA ASP A 591 28.19 -15.96 -3.96
C ASP A 591 29.38 -15.83 -3.00
N ARG A 592 29.62 -14.64 -2.43
CA ARG A 592 30.75 -14.38 -1.51
C ARG A 592 30.31 -13.65 -0.24
N PRO A 593 31.17 -13.54 0.80
CA PRO A 593 30.84 -12.79 2.00
C PRO A 593 30.52 -11.31 1.69
N PRO A 594 29.55 -10.69 2.39
CA PRO A 594 28.84 -11.23 3.56
C PRO A 594 27.68 -12.18 3.21
N TYR A 595 27.18 -12.16 1.97
CA TYR A 595 25.99 -12.93 1.56
C TYR A 595 26.16 -14.44 1.70
N SER A 596 27.27 -15.03 1.23
CA SER A 596 27.46 -16.49 1.32
C SER A 596 27.65 -17.02 2.74
N VAL A 597 27.98 -16.14 3.69
CA VAL A 597 28.06 -16.48 5.12
C VAL A 597 26.70 -16.33 5.78
N ARG A 598 25.96 -15.26 5.45
CA ARG A 598 24.64 -14.98 6.02
C ARG A 598 23.54 -15.88 5.46
N TYR A 599 23.61 -16.18 4.16
CA TYR A 599 22.65 -16.99 3.40
C TYR A 599 23.39 -18.06 2.57
N PRO A 600 23.87 -19.14 3.22
CA PRO A 600 24.70 -20.16 2.56
C PRO A 600 24.08 -20.81 1.32
N GLU A 601 22.74 -20.82 1.23
CA GLU A 601 22.00 -21.38 0.10
C GLU A 601 22.29 -20.65 -1.22
N LEU A 602 22.71 -19.38 -1.18
CA LEU A 602 23.06 -18.61 -2.37
C LEU A 602 24.35 -19.10 -3.05
N GLY A 603 25.30 -19.65 -2.29
CA GLY A 603 26.58 -20.11 -2.82
C GLY A 603 26.48 -21.28 -3.82
N ARG A 604 25.36 -22.02 -3.78
CA ARG A 604 25.07 -23.16 -4.67
C ARG A 604 23.95 -22.88 -5.67
N LEU A 605 23.31 -21.71 -5.61
CA LEU A 605 22.09 -21.40 -6.34
C LEU A 605 22.27 -21.58 -7.86
N LEU A 606 23.33 -21.01 -8.43
CA LEU A 606 23.58 -21.05 -9.88
C LEU A 606 23.97 -22.45 -10.38
N ALA A 607 24.50 -23.31 -9.50
CA ALA A 607 24.88 -24.67 -9.83
C ALA A 607 23.73 -25.69 -9.70
N GLU A 608 22.62 -25.30 -9.07
CA GLU A 608 21.51 -26.20 -8.71
C GLU A 608 20.20 -25.79 -9.39
N GLN A 609 20.13 -25.86 -10.72
CA GLN A 609 18.90 -25.66 -11.51
C GLN A 609 18.09 -24.43 -11.05
N PRO A 610 18.56 -23.21 -11.31
CA PRO A 610 18.04 -21.99 -10.67
C PRO A 610 16.57 -21.67 -10.96
N ALA A 611 15.97 -22.31 -11.98
CA ALA A 611 14.56 -22.18 -12.33
C ALA A 611 13.61 -23.04 -11.47
N GLU A 612 14.14 -24.06 -10.79
CA GLU A 612 13.33 -24.96 -9.96
C GLU A 612 13.11 -24.41 -8.54
N PRO A 613 11.93 -24.64 -7.94
CA PRO A 613 11.60 -24.11 -6.62
C PRO A 613 12.19 -24.93 -5.45
N ARG A 614 13.48 -25.28 -5.55
CA ARG A 614 14.19 -26.18 -4.63
C ARG A 614 14.24 -25.66 -3.19
N GLY A 615 14.30 -26.58 -2.23
CA GLY A 615 14.47 -26.22 -0.81
C GLY A 615 13.22 -25.61 -0.16
N THR A 616 12.12 -25.48 -0.90
CA THR A 616 10.84 -25.00 -0.37
C THR A 616 10.29 -25.99 0.65
N ARG A 617 9.73 -25.49 1.75
CA ARG A 617 9.21 -26.33 2.86
C ARG A 617 7.80 -25.92 3.23
N VAL A 618 6.88 -26.88 3.31
CA VAL A 618 5.49 -26.71 3.78
C VAL A 618 5.26 -27.69 4.93
N ILE A 619 5.47 -27.22 6.16
CA ILE A 619 5.60 -28.10 7.34
C ILE A 619 4.74 -27.64 8.51
N GLY A 620 4.04 -28.58 9.16
CA GLY A 620 3.40 -28.33 10.46
C GLY A 620 2.23 -27.34 10.41
N ASN A 621 1.67 -27.08 9.23
CA ASN A 621 0.54 -26.17 9.09
C ASN A 621 -0.80 -26.86 9.39
N ILE A 622 -1.80 -26.06 9.70
CA ILE A 622 -3.17 -26.50 9.96
C ILE A 622 -4.10 -25.86 8.94
N SER A 623 -4.95 -26.65 8.29
CA SER A 623 -5.91 -26.13 7.30
C SER A 623 -7.26 -26.83 7.38
N TRP A 624 -8.35 -26.05 7.24
CA TRP A 624 -9.69 -26.59 7.08
C TRP A 624 -10.66 -25.63 6.40
N GLY A 625 -11.74 -26.20 5.85
CA GLY A 625 -12.90 -25.45 5.35
C GLY A 625 -12.74 -24.82 3.98
N GLY A 626 -11.63 -25.06 3.26
CA GLY A 626 -11.42 -24.58 1.89
C GLY A 626 -10.69 -25.61 1.03
N ARG A 627 -9.62 -25.16 0.36
CA ARG A 627 -8.74 -26.01 -0.45
C ARG A 627 -7.31 -25.95 0.09
N TRP A 628 -6.69 -27.10 0.30
CA TRP A 628 -5.36 -27.16 0.92
C TRP A 628 -4.23 -26.71 -0.03
N LEU A 629 -3.99 -27.44 -1.12
CA LEU A 629 -2.78 -27.26 -1.94
C LEU A 629 -3.11 -27.19 -3.43
N ASP A 630 -2.55 -26.18 -4.10
CA ASP A 630 -2.45 -26.15 -5.56
C ASP A 630 -0.98 -26.21 -5.97
N VAL A 631 -0.64 -27.13 -6.88
CA VAL A 631 0.69 -27.21 -7.49
C VAL A 631 0.57 -27.10 -8.99
N TYR A 632 1.16 -26.04 -9.54
CA TYR A 632 1.33 -25.85 -10.97
C TYR A 632 2.69 -26.33 -11.42
N ASP A 633 2.77 -26.69 -12.69
CA ASP A 633 3.95 -27.23 -13.34
C ASP A 633 4.41 -28.55 -12.69
N TYR A 634 3.49 -29.27 -12.03
CA TYR A 634 3.81 -30.42 -11.17
C TYR A 634 4.63 -31.50 -11.88
N PHE A 635 4.43 -31.68 -13.18
CA PHE A 635 5.15 -32.66 -13.99
C PHE A 635 6.39 -32.10 -14.70
N ALA A 636 6.64 -30.79 -14.62
CA ALA A 636 7.82 -30.15 -15.19
C ALA A 636 9.08 -30.29 -14.32
N PHE A 637 8.90 -30.64 -13.03
CA PHE A 637 9.99 -30.81 -12.08
C PHE A 637 9.71 -31.95 -11.10
N ASP A 638 10.75 -32.45 -10.45
CA ASP A 638 10.59 -33.43 -9.38
C ASP A 638 10.13 -32.73 -8.09
N PHE A 639 8.81 -32.64 -7.93
CA PHE A 639 8.19 -32.02 -6.76
C PHE A 639 8.71 -32.57 -5.43
N ARG A 640 8.91 -33.89 -5.31
CA ARG A 640 9.27 -34.53 -4.03
C ARG A 640 10.73 -34.29 -3.65
N SER A 641 11.62 -34.05 -4.60
CA SER A 641 13.00 -33.63 -4.29
C SER A 641 13.17 -32.12 -4.13
N CYS A 642 12.26 -31.32 -4.70
CA CYS A 642 12.31 -29.86 -4.60
C CYS A 642 11.57 -29.30 -3.39
N VAL A 643 10.46 -29.93 -2.98
CA VAL A 643 9.55 -29.43 -1.95
C VAL A 643 9.37 -30.46 -0.83
N GLU A 644 9.66 -30.04 0.40
CA GLU A 644 9.38 -30.83 1.59
C GLU A 644 7.95 -30.56 2.09
N LEU A 645 7.05 -31.53 1.96
CA LEU A 645 5.65 -31.44 2.37
C LEU A 645 5.32 -32.49 3.43
N ARG A 646 5.27 -32.12 4.72
CA ARG A 646 4.98 -33.07 5.81
C ARG A 646 4.46 -32.43 7.09
N GLY A 647 3.89 -33.25 7.97
CA GLY A 647 3.47 -32.84 9.31
C GLY A 647 2.29 -31.87 9.33
N ASN A 648 1.65 -31.62 8.18
CA ASN A 648 0.49 -30.75 8.11
C ASN A 648 -0.77 -31.51 8.58
N VAL A 649 -1.70 -30.78 9.19
CA VAL A 649 -3.00 -31.28 9.68
C VAL A 649 -4.09 -30.70 8.79
N ILE A 650 -4.69 -31.54 7.95
CA ILE A 650 -5.54 -31.11 6.85
C ILE A 650 -6.95 -31.68 7.06
N ALA A 651 -7.91 -30.77 7.16
CA ALA A 651 -9.34 -31.09 7.23
C ALA A 651 -10.14 -30.33 6.15
N ASP A 652 -9.48 -30.02 5.05
CA ASP A 652 -10.11 -29.43 3.87
C ASP A 652 -10.85 -30.50 3.05
N PRO A 653 -12.03 -30.19 2.50
CA PRO A 653 -12.73 -31.08 1.58
C PRO A 653 -11.96 -31.28 0.26
N LEU A 654 -11.22 -30.25 -0.18
CA LEU A 654 -10.38 -30.26 -1.38
C LEU A 654 -8.92 -30.30 -0.97
N LEU A 655 -8.23 -31.40 -1.27
CA LEU A 655 -6.89 -31.64 -0.73
C LEU A 655 -5.78 -31.16 -1.68
N TRP A 656 -5.90 -31.46 -2.98
CA TRP A 656 -4.82 -31.16 -3.92
C TRP A 656 -5.35 -30.94 -5.33
N ARG A 657 -5.06 -29.78 -5.92
CA ARG A 657 -5.19 -29.53 -7.37
C ARG A 657 -3.85 -29.62 -8.09
N ARG A 658 -3.79 -30.41 -9.17
CA ARG A 658 -2.65 -30.47 -10.11
C ARG A 658 -3.11 -30.91 -11.50
N LEU A 659 -2.23 -30.83 -12.50
CA LEU A 659 -2.51 -31.31 -13.84
C LEU A 659 -2.92 -32.79 -13.83
N ALA A 660 -3.87 -33.15 -14.68
CA ALA A 660 -4.47 -34.49 -14.73
C ALA A 660 -3.53 -35.53 -15.33
N GLN A 661 -2.80 -35.15 -16.37
CA GLN A 661 -1.96 -36.03 -17.17
C GLN A 661 -0.50 -35.66 -16.99
N ASN A 662 0.34 -36.68 -16.82
CA ASN A 662 1.79 -36.50 -16.83
C ASN A 662 2.29 -36.49 -18.27
N ASP A 663 2.59 -35.30 -18.80
CA ASP A 663 3.24 -35.12 -20.09
C ASP A 663 4.70 -34.63 -19.97
N GLY A 664 5.20 -34.50 -18.74
CA GLY A 664 6.55 -34.04 -18.42
C GLY A 664 6.82 -32.56 -18.73
N LYS A 665 5.79 -31.74 -18.93
CA LYS A 665 5.93 -30.35 -19.39
C LYS A 665 5.40 -29.36 -18.34
N PRO A 666 5.82 -28.08 -18.43
CA PRO A 666 5.18 -26.99 -17.71
C PRO A 666 3.69 -26.91 -18.04
N ASP A 667 2.90 -26.48 -17.06
CA ASP A 667 1.48 -26.30 -17.28
C ASP A 667 1.27 -25.18 -18.31
N PRO A 668 0.24 -25.27 -19.16
CA PRO A 668 -0.10 -24.16 -20.03
C PRO A 668 -0.39 -22.92 -19.17
N TYR A 669 0.11 -21.77 -19.57
CA TYR A 669 -0.18 -20.53 -18.85
C TYR A 669 -1.67 -20.20 -18.97
N PHE A 670 -2.39 -20.25 -17.86
CA PHE A 670 -3.80 -19.90 -17.78
C PHE A 670 -4.00 -18.67 -16.91
N LEU A 671 -4.74 -17.70 -17.45
CA LEU A 671 -5.10 -16.47 -16.75
C LEU A 671 -6.17 -16.69 -15.68
N ASN A 672 -7.07 -17.64 -15.94
CA ASN A 672 -7.94 -18.17 -14.92
C ASN A 672 -7.27 -19.43 -14.38
N ILE A 673 -6.42 -19.25 -13.37
CA ILE A 673 -5.76 -20.39 -12.74
C ILE A 673 -6.78 -21.37 -12.15
N ASP A 674 -8.00 -20.92 -11.82
CA ASP A 674 -9.09 -21.77 -11.35
C ASP A 674 -9.86 -22.50 -12.47
N ARG A 675 -9.40 -22.40 -13.73
CA ARG A 675 -9.92 -23.25 -14.82
C ARG A 675 -9.68 -24.72 -14.46
N GLN A 676 -10.76 -25.50 -14.45
CA GLN A 676 -10.70 -26.92 -14.10
C GLN A 676 -10.27 -27.81 -15.28
N GLU A 677 -10.36 -27.32 -16.51
CA GLU A 677 -10.02 -28.09 -17.69
C GLU A 677 -8.54 -28.48 -17.70
N GLY A 678 -8.27 -29.79 -17.75
CA GLY A 678 -6.91 -30.35 -17.69
C GLY A 678 -6.39 -30.61 -16.27
N TYR A 679 -7.10 -30.21 -15.21
CA TYR A 679 -6.68 -30.42 -13.82
C TYR A 679 -7.54 -31.49 -13.12
N VAL A 680 -6.92 -32.20 -12.17
CA VAL A 680 -7.63 -33.09 -11.23
C VAL A 680 -7.70 -32.44 -9.85
N MET A 681 -8.75 -32.78 -9.12
CA MET A 681 -8.94 -32.37 -7.73
C MET A 681 -9.00 -33.61 -6.85
N ILE A 682 -7.96 -33.87 -6.09
CA ILE A 682 -7.92 -34.93 -5.08
C ILE A 682 -8.76 -34.46 -3.88
N ARG A 683 -9.73 -35.29 -3.50
CA ARG A 683 -10.68 -34.99 -2.43
C ARG A 683 -10.40 -35.84 -1.20
N GLN A 684 -10.99 -35.44 -0.08
CA GLN A 684 -11.02 -36.28 1.09
C GLN A 684 -11.67 -37.65 0.79
N GLY A 685 -11.05 -38.73 1.28
CA GLY A 685 -11.48 -40.11 1.03
C GLY A 685 -10.97 -40.72 -0.29
N ASP A 686 -10.32 -39.93 -1.15
CA ASP A 686 -9.68 -40.46 -2.36
C ASP A 686 -8.48 -41.36 -1.99
N PRO A 687 -8.39 -42.60 -2.53
CA PRO A 687 -7.26 -43.50 -2.27
C PRO A 687 -5.89 -42.90 -2.62
N THR A 688 -5.82 -42.01 -3.60
CA THR A 688 -4.57 -41.35 -4.02
C THR A 688 -4.08 -40.32 -3.01
N ALA A 689 -4.97 -39.78 -2.16
CA ALA A 689 -4.62 -38.76 -1.18
C ALA A 689 -3.57 -39.26 -0.16
N ALA A 690 -3.65 -40.52 0.26
CA ALA A 690 -2.71 -41.10 1.20
C ALA A 690 -1.27 -41.20 0.65
N GLN A 691 -1.14 -41.41 -0.67
CA GLN A 691 0.15 -41.48 -1.35
C GLN A 691 0.73 -40.09 -1.63
N GLU A 692 -0.10 -39.19 -2.15
CA GLU A 692 0.33 -37.85 -2.55
C GLU A 692 0.69 -37.01 -1.32
N LEU A 693 -0.15 -37.05 -0.29
CA LEU A 693 0.06 -36.31 0.97
C LEU A 693 0.72 -37.15 2.06
N ALA A 694 1.51 -38.15 1.69
CA ALA A 694 2.23 -39.00 2.64
C ALA A 694 3.04 -38.16 3.64
N GLY A 695 3.00 -38.51 4.92
CA GLY A 695 3.64 -37.75 5.99
C GLY A 695 2.79 -36.60 6.55
N ASN A 696 1.60 -36.37 6.02
CA ASN A 696 0.60 -35.43 6.57
C ASN A 696 -0.55 -36.19 7.25
N ARG A 697 -1.28 -35.53 8.15
CA ARG A 697 -2.47 -36.08 8.79
C ARG A 697 -3.72 -35.52 8.10
N LEU A 698 -4.49 -36.42 7.49
CA LEU A 698 -5.80 -36.12 6.91
C LEU A 698 -6.90 -36.49 7.91
N GLN A 699 -7.90 -35.62 8.08
CA GLN A 699 -9.03 -35.88 9.00
C GLN A 699 -10.29 -35.14 8.55
N GLU A 700 -11.47 -35.71 8.77
CA GLU A 700 -12.74 -35.12 8.28
C GLU A 700 -13.20 -33.91 9.07
N LYS A 701 -12.86 -33.87 10.36
CA LYS A 701 -13.36 -32.83 11.26
C LYS A 701 -12.30 -31.73 11.46
N PRO A 702 -12.71 -30.45 11.53
CA PRO A 702 -11.79 -29.36 11.83
C PRO A 702 -10.98 -29.62 13.11
N PRO A 703 -9.65 -29.45 13.10
CA PRO A 703 -8.79 -29.74 14.26
C PRO A 703 -8.99 -28.75 15.41
N ALA A 704 -9.57 -27.58 15.13
CA ALA A 704 -9.81 -26.52 16.10
C ALA A 704 -11.02 -25.65 15.70
N LYS A 705 -11.35 -24.69 16.56
CA LYS A 705 -12.22 -23.55 16.29
C LYS A 705 -11.46 -22.25 16.58
N LEU A 706 -11.78 -21.19 15.84
CA LEU A 706 -11.29 -19.84 16.07
C LEU A 706 -12.49 -18.92 16.32
N ASP A 707 -12.49 -18.19 17.43
CA ASP A 707 -13.31 -17.01 17.59
C ASP A 707 -12.61 -15.86 16.86
N GLU A 708 -13.11 -15.46 15.70
CA GLU A 708 -12.43 -14.49 14.81
C GLU A 708 -12.34 -13.08 15.42
N ARG A 709 -13.21 -12.74 16.38
CA ARG A 709 -13.22 -11.42 17.03
C ARG A 709 -12.16 -11.32 18.12
N THR A 710 -12.01 -12.38 18.91
CA THR A 710 -11.08 -12.43 20.05
C THR A 710 -9.77 -13.14 19.72
N LEU A 711 -9.70 -13.79 18.56
CA LEU A 711 -8.66 -14.73 18.14
C LEU A 711 -8.40 -15.88 19.12
N VAL A 712 -9.41 -16.22 19.93
CA VAL A 712 -9.34 -17.37 20.85
C VAL A 712 -9.39 -18.65 20.04
N PHE A 713 -8.29 -19.40 20.10
CA PHE A 713 -8.14 -20.68 19.43
C PHE A 713 -8.45 -21.84 20.39
N SER A 714 -9.44 -22.66 20.04
CA SER A 714 -9.85 -23.82 20.81
C SER A 714 -9.58 -25.10 20.03
N ALA A 715 -8.45 -25.75 20.33
CA ALA A 715 -8.08 -27.04 19.75
C ALA A 715 -8.97 -28.17 20.29
N ARG A 716 -9.26 -29.18 19.45
CA ARG A 716 -9.87 -30.43 19.95
C ARG A 716 -8.89 -31.27 20.76
N ASP A 717 -7.62 -31.24 20.38
CA ASP A 717 -6.50 -31.89 21.07
C ASP A 717 -5.30 -30.95 21.03
N GLU A 718 -5.20 -30.08 22.04
CA GLU A 718 -4.17 -29.05 22.10
C GLU A 718 -2.77 -29.65 22.30
N ALA A 719 -2.66 -30.69 23.13
CA ALA A 719 -1.39 -31.38 23.38
C ALA A 719 -0.84 -31.96 22.08
N ARG A 720 -1.72 -32.57 21.26
CA ARG A 720 -1.32 -33.10 19.96
C ARG A 720 -0.93 -32.01 18.97
N LEU A 721 -1.69 -30.91 18.85
CA LEU A 721 -1.29 -29.81 17.97
C LEU A 721 0.07 -29.21 18.35
N ARG A 722 0.36 -29.07 19.66
CA ARG A 722 1.69 -28.64 20.11
C ARG A 722 2.79 -29.64 19.72
N GLN A 723 2.55 -30.94 19.81
CA GLN A 723 3.48 -31.97 19.34
C GLN A 723 3.70 -31.91 17.82
N ASP A 724 2.65 -31.59 17.06
CA ASP A 724 2.73 -31.41 15.60
C ASP A 724 3.41 -30.08 15.21
N GLY A 725 3.88 -29.30 16.18
CA GLY A 725 4.66 -28.08 15.95
C GLY A 725 3.84 -26.78 15.89
N PHE A 726 2.56 -26.81 16.29
CA PHE A 726 1.73 -25.61 16.31
C PHE A 726 2.10 -24.70 17.50
N PRO A 727 2.55 -23.45 17.25
CA PRO A 727 3.05 -22.56 18.30
C PRO A 727 1.94 -21.88 19.12
N GLY A 728 0.66 -22.02 18.74
CA GLY A 728 -0.45 -21.24 19.28
C GLY A 728 -0.60 -19.87 18.59
N ILE A 729 -1.74 -19.20 18.83
CA ILE A 729 -2.03 -17.87 18.28
C ILE A 729 -1.76 -16.82 19.37
N PRO A 730 -0.82 -15.88 19.17
CA PRO A 730 -0.54 -14.82 20.14
C PRO A 730 -1.56 -13.67 20.02
N ALA A 731 -2.85 -13.99 20.21
CA ALA A 731 -4.00 -13.10 19.98
C ALA A 731 -3.83 -11.69 20.58
N ALA A 732 -3.40 -11.61 21.84
CA ALA A 732 -3.22 -10.34 22.57
C ALA A 732 -2.16 -9.41 21.95
N ARG A 733 -1.27 -9.94 21.09
CA ARG A 733 -0.23 -9.16 20.42
C ARG A 733 -0.67 -8.66 19.05
N ILE A 734 -1.69 -9.26 18.41
CA ILE A 734 -2.06 -8.96 17.04
C ILE A 734 -2.87 -7.67 16.96
N GLY A 735 -2.60 -6.87 15.92
CA GLY A 735 -3.28 -5.61 15.66
C GLY A 735 -2.83 -4.49 16.60
N LEU A 736 -3.63 -3.43 16.63
CA LEU A 736 -3.32 -2.21 17.39
C LEU A 736 -3.16 -2.49 18.88
N GLN A 737 -2.13 -1.89 19.45
CA GLN A 737 -1.77 -1.97 20.87
C GLN A 737 -2.07 -0.64 21.56
N THR A 738 -2.51 -0.70 22.81
CA THR A 738 -2.72 0.51 23.60
C THR A 738 -1.39 1.02 24.14
N ASP A 739 -0.95 2.21 23.72
CA ASP A 739 0.19 2.93 24.26
C ASP A 739 -0.13 4.41 24.55
N GLU A 740 0.86 5.18 24.99
CA GLU A 740 0.72 6.60 25.35
C GLU A 740 0.23 7.49 24.20
N TRP A 741 0.46 7.09 22.94
CA TRP A 741 0.08 7.85 21.75
C TRP A 741 -1.25 7.37 21.20
N ARG A 742 -1.48 6.07 21.12
CA ARG A 742 -2.73 5.47 20.65
C ARG A 742 -3.93 5.88 21.52
N ARG A 743 -3.73 6.12 22.82
CA ARG A 743 -4.77 6.68 23.71
C ARG A 743 -5.19 8.10 23.37
N LYS A 744 -4.31 8.88 22.73
CA LYS A 744 -4.56 10.29 22.36
C LYS A 744 -5.21 10.41 20.99
N VAL A 745 -5.01 9.41 20.15
CA VAL A 745 -5.66 9.29 18.85
C VAL A 745 -7.11 8.86 19.09
N PRO A 746 -8.12 9.57 18.55
CA PRO A 746 -9.52 9.23 18.82
C PRO A 746 -9.80 7.82 18.32
N ALA A 747 -10.46 7.02 19.15
CA ALA A 747 -10.94 5.71 18.74
C ALA A 747 -11.93 5.91 17.58
N ARG A 748 -11.51 5.58 16.36
CA ARG A 748 -12.48 5.33 15.29
C ARG A 748 -13.13 4.01 15.63
N VAL A 749 -14.47 3.99 15.65
CA VAL A 749 -15.23 2.74 15.77
C VAL A 749 -14.80 1.89 14.60
N ALA A 750 -13.91 0.93 14.83
CA ALA A 750 -13.68 -0.12 13.87
C ALA A 750 -15.04 -0.83 13.74
N ALA A 751 -15.66 -0.75 12.56
CA ALA A 751 -16.64 -1.74 12.18
C ALA A 751 -15.84 -3.06 12.04
N ARG A 752 -15.70 -3.78 13.16
CA ARG A 752 -15.25 -5.17 13.16
C ARG A 752 -16.46 -6.07 13.01
#